data_AF-A0A2U4AYY3-F1
#
_entry.id   AF-A0A2U4AYY3-F1
#
_cell.length_a   1.000
_cell.length_b   1.000
_cell.length_c   1.000
_cell.angle_alpha   90.00
_cell.angle_beta   90.00
_cell.angle_gamma   90.00
#
_symmetry.space_group_name_H-M   'P 1'
#
loop_
_entity.id
_entity.type
_entity.pdbx_description
1 polymer ?
#
loop_
_entity_poly.entity_id
_entity_poly.type
_entity_poly.pdbx_seq_one_letter_code
_entity_poly.pdbx_strand_id
1 'polypeptide(L)'
;MAAARPTGSASGALCWQLLLTLAILTFACDACKTVTLHVPSKLDAVKYIGRVNLKECFKSANLIHSSDPDFQILEDGSVYTTNAILLSSAKRSFTILLSNTETQEEKKILVLLEQQTKVLRKRRSQEKVLIRAKRRWAPIPCSVSENSLGPFPLFLQQIQSDTAQNYTIYYSISGPGVDKEPLNLFYVERDTGNLFCTRPVDREMYPSFELVAFATTKDGYTPEYPLTLLIRIEDENDNFPIFTETTYIFNVTENCRVGTTVGQVCATDKDEPDTLHTRLMYSIIEQLPASPTLFFMQPATGVITTTSSRLDREVTDKYQLKIKVQDMDGQYFGLQTTATCIINIGDVNDNLPTFNRLSYEVSVEENRVDVEILRVAVTDKDLINTANWRANYTILKGNENGNFKIVTDPKTNEGVLCVVKPLNYEEKQEMTLQISVVNEAPNFASSRSTGSMATVTVRVKNQDEGPECRPAVQIVRIKENVPVSTKDIGYKAHDPETNSSSGIRYEKLSDPEGWVSVDENSGSITILRSLDREAKTIRNGIYNITILASDEGKRTCTGTLGIILEDVNDNGPFIPERTVIMCKTVMSSAEIVAVDPDEPTHGPPFDFSLEGVSDSEVLRMWRLTKMNDTAARLSYLNDPQFGRYTVPVRVADRLGQSLVTQLDVMLCDCVTRSDCKIPSPLRTAKGLMLGKWAVLAILLGIALLFCVLFTLVCGATGAAKKPKVFPDDLAQQNLIVSNTEAPGDDKVYSTNGFTTHTAGGFTQGICSTPGSGVKNGGQETIEMVKGGQTIESCQEAGHHHTLGSCKGGGQHTLDSCRGGQVEADNCRYAYSDWNPLEDTI
;
A
#
# COMPACT_ATOMS: atom_id res chain seq x y z
N MET A 1 -54.84 -6.95 -37.57
CA MET A 1 -55.15 -6.43 -38.92
C MET A 1 -53.79 -6.33 -39.62
N ALA A 2 -53.44 -7.14 -40.63
CA ALA A 2 -54.02 -7.23 -41.99
C ALA A 2 -53.87 -5.88 -42.75
N ALA A 3 -53.18 -5.76 -43.89
CA ALA A 3 -52.35 -6.68 -44.71
C ALA A 3 -51.28 -5.84 -45.50
N ALA A 4 -50.48 -6.26 -46.50
CA ALA A 4 -50.41 -7.46 -47.35
C ALA A 4 -48.98 -7.69 -47.93
N ARG A 5 -48.88 -8.20 -49.18
CA ARG A 5 -47.69 -8.55 -50.02
C ARG A 5 -48.19 -8.71 -51.48
N PRO A 6 -47.40 -9.02 -52.55
CA PRO A 6 -45.93 -9.02 -52.77
C PRO A 6 -45.47 -8.44 -54.16
N THR A 7 -44.23 -8.75 -54.58
CA THR A 7 -43.58 -8.64 -55.92
C THR A 7 -42.98 -7.28 -56.31
N GLY A 8 -41.84 -7.18 -57.03
CA GLY A 8 -40.98 -8.21 -57.68
C GLY A 8 -39.47 -7.86 -57.67
N SER A 9 -38.63 -8.68 -58.33
CA SER A 9 -37.16 -8.73 -58.14
C SER A 9 -36.31 -8.15 -59.29
N ALA A 10 -35.29 -7.36 -58.96
CA ALA A 10 -33.96 -7.28 -59.61
C ALA A 10 -33.00 -6.43 -58.74
N SER A 11 -32.06 -6.98 -57.95
CA SER A 11 -30.74 -7.54 -58.32
C SER A 11 -29.74 -6.55 -58.97
N GLY A 12 -28.69 -6.14 -58.21
CA GLY A 12 -27.39 -5.80 -58.81
C GLY A 12 -26.91 -4.33 -58.82
N ALA A 13 -26.92 -3.60 -57.69
CA ALA A 13 -26.36 -2.23 -57.63
C ALA A 13 -25.71 -1.81 -56.29
N LEU A 14 -25.06 -2.72 -55.56
CA LEU A 14 -24.50 -2.40 -54.22
C LEU A 14 -23.22 -3.19 -53.87
N CYS A 15 -22.29 -3.31 -54.82
CA CYS A 15 -21.03 -4.06 -54.65
C CYS A 15 -19.80 -3.38 -55.30
N TRP A 16 -19.73 -2.04 -55.33
CA TRP A 16 -18.58 -1.34 -55.94
C TRP A 16 -17.98 -0.16 -55.14
N GLN A 17 -18.56 0.21 -53.99
CA GLN A 17 -17.96 1.19 -53.06
C GLN A 17 -17.50 0.57 -51.71
N LEU A 18 -17.76 -0.72 -51.48
CA LEU A 18 -17.28 -1.48 -50.32
C LEU A 18 -16.07 -2.38 -50.63
N LEU A 19 -15.76 -2.61 -51.91
CA LEU A 19 -14.57 -3.36 -52.34
C LEU A 19 -13.32 -2.48 -52.49
N LEU A 20 -13.49 -1.17 -52.77
CA LEU A 20 -12.36 -0.25 -52.93
C LEU A 20 -11.72 0.14 -51.58
N THR A 21 -12.51 0.17 -50.51
CA THR A 21 -12.06 0.49 -49.14
C THR A 21 -11.48 -0.72 -48.41
N LEU A 22 -11.92 -1.94 -48.73
CA LEU A 22 -11.33 -3.17 -48.17
C LEU A 22 -10.02 -3.58 -48.87
N ALA A 23 -9.83 -3.22 -50.14
CA ALA A 23 -8.64 -3.57 -50.93
C ALA A 23 -7.36 -2.79 -50.58
N ILE A 24 -7.45 -1.73 -49.75
CA ILE A 24 -6.30 -0.89 -49.35
C ILE A 24 -5.71 -1.33 -48.00
N LEU A 25 -6.40 -2.22 -47.25
CA LEU A 25 -6.03 -2.59 -45.88
C LEU A 25 -5.63 -4.07 -45.69
N THR A 26 -5.60 -4.88 -46.76
CA THR A 26 -5.24 -6.31 -46.69
C THR A 26 -4.34 -6.82 -47.83
N PHE A 27 -3.40 -6.00 -48.35
CA PHE A 27 -2.30 -6.53 -49.19
C PHE A 27 -0.98 -5.72 -49.13
N ALA A 28 -0.69 -5.08 -47.99
CA ALA A 28 0.67 -4.66 -47.67
C ALA A 28 1.50 -5.92 -47.30
N CYS A 29 2.06 -6.59 -48.32
CA CYS A 29 2.96 -7.72 -48.08
C CYS A 29 4.18 -7.24 -47.27
N ASP A 30 4.28 -7.71 -46.02
CA ASP A 30 5.30 -7.32 -45.05
C ASP A 30 6.66 -8.03 -45.31
N ALA A 31 7.07 -7.98 -46.57
CA ALA A 31 8.27 -8.62 -47.10
C ALA A 31 9.44 -7.63 -47.09
N CYS A 32 10.48 -7.95 -46.33
CA CYS A 32 11.68 -7.13 -46.26
C CYS A 32 12.38 -7.05 -47.63
N LYS A 33 12.87 -5.86 -47.98
CA LYS A 33 13.53 -5.58 -49.27
C LYS A 33 14.65 -6.57 -49.55
N THR A 34 14.66 -7.15 -50.76
CA THR A 34 15.79 -7.95 -51.26
C THR A 34 17.05 -7.09 -51.34
N VAL A 35 18.17 -7.58 -50.80
CA VAL A 35 19.44 -6.84 -50.78
C VAL A 35 20.45 -7.49 -51.73
N THR A 36 20.91 -6.73 -52.73
CA THR A 36 21.86 -7.22 -53.74
C THR A 36 23.29 -6.81 -53.40
N LEU A 37 24.16 -7.79 -53.13
CA LEU A 37 25.59 -7.59 -52.88
C LEU A 37 26.40 -8.01 -54.11
N HIS A 38 27.28 -7.13 -54.59
CA HIS A 38 28.10 -7.37 -55.79
C HIS A 38 29.47 -7.93 -55.39
N VAL A 39 29.74 -9.18 -55.74
CA VAL A 39 30.91 -9.93 -55.22
C VAL A 39 31.80 -10.51 -56.33
N PRO A 40 33.11 -10.68 -56.09
CA PRO A 40 33.99 -11.40 -57.00
C PRO A 40 33.64 -12.90 -57.07
N SER A 41 33.97 -13.56 -58.18
CA SER A 41 33.61 -14.97 -58.42
C SER A 41 34.29 -16.00 -57.50
N LYS A 42 35.34 -15.58 -56.79
CA LYS A 42 35.95 -16.34 -55.69
C LYS A 42 35.89 -15.46 -54.44
N LEU A 43 35.34 -16.00 -53.37
CA LEU A 43 35.40 -15.44 -52.02
C LEU A 43 36.32 -16.33 -51.18
N ASP A 44 37.17 -15.71 -50.38
CA ASP A 44 38.03 -16.41 -49.42
C ASP A 44 37.28 -16.55 -48.08
N ALA A 45 37.73 -17.44 -47.20
CA ALA A 45 37.12 -17.65 -45.88
C ALA A 45 37.34 -16.44 -44.94
N VAL A 46 36.44 -16.26 -43.97
CA VAL A 46 36.45 -15.20 -42.94
C VAL A 46 36.56 -13.78 -43.54
N LYS A 47 35.87 -13.55 -44.67
CA LYS A 47 35.98 -12.31 -45.45
C LYS A 47 34.67 -11.54 -45.41
N TYR A 48 34.75 -10.26 -45.03
CA TYR A 48 33.62 -9.34 -45.11
C TYR A 48 33.18 -9.14 -46.57
N ILE A 49 31.89 -9.28 -46.85
CA ILE A 49 31.31 -9.16 -48.20
C ILE A 49 30.26 -8.04 -48.34
N GLY A 50 29.80 -7.47 -47.24
CA GLY A 50 28.80 -6.39 -47.23
C GLY A 50 28.04 -6.31 -45.92
N ARG A 51 27.10 -5.37 -45.83
CA ARG A 51 26.28 -5.13 -44.63
C ARG A 51 24.82 -4.97 -45.03
N VAL A 52 23.93 -5.54 -44.22
CA VAL A 52 22.47 -5.55 -44.41
C VAL A 52 21.81 -4.77 -43.27
N ASN A 53 20.88 -3.86 -43.59
CA ASN A 53 20.20 -3.06 -42.57
C ASN A 53 19.09 -3.86 -41.86
N LEU A 54 19.46 -4.70 -40.88
CA LEU A 54 18.51 -5.58 -40.18
C LEU A 54 17.37 -4.79 -39.51
N LYS A 55 17.68 -3.61 -38.94
CA LYS A 55 16.72 -2.75 -38.20
C LYS A 55 15.69 -2.06 -39.10
N GLU A 56 15.89 -2.03 -40.43
CA GLU A 56 14.88 -1.59 -41.40
C GLU A 56 13.84 -2.69 -41.69
N CYS A 57 14.23 -3.96 -41.56
CA CYS A 57 13.35 -5.12 -41.75
C CYS A 57 12.58 -5.46 -40.46
N PHE A 58 13.30 -5.61 -39.34
CA PHE A 58 12.73 -6.05 -38.08
C PHE A 58 13.50 -5.39 -36.91
N LYS A 59 12.82 -4.49 -36.19
CA LYS A 59 13.44 -3.60 -35.17
C LYS A 59 13.84 -4.32 -33.88
N SER A 60 13.29 -5.51 -33.66
CA SER A 60 13.32 -6.27 -32.40
C SER A 60 13.65 -7.75 -32.65
N ALA A 61 14.60 -8.02 -33.56
CA ALA A 61 15.12 -9.37 -33.77
C ALA A 61 16.03 -9.78 -32.60
N ASN A 62 15.75 -10.92 -31.95
CA ASN A 62 16.58 -11.48 -30.88
C ASN A 62 17.43 -12.67 -31.38
N LEU A 63 17.06 -13.27 -32.52
CA LEU A 63 17.80 -14.35 -33.17
C LEU A 63 18.01 -14.01 -34.66
N ILE A 64 19.25 -14.16 -35.13
CA ILE A 64 19.68 -13.90 -36.51
C ILE A 64 20.32 -15.17 -37.06
N HIS A 65 19.79 -15.72 -38.16
CA HIS A 65 20.28 -16.98 -38.72
C HIS A 65 20.35 -16.96 -40.26
N SER A 66 21.46 -17.44 -40.83
CA SER A 66 21.60 -17.61 -42.29
C SER A 66 20.94 -18.91 -42.74
N SER A 67 20.17 -18.89 -43.82
CA SER A 67 19.71 -20.12 -44.50
C SER A 67 20.83 -20.87 -45.22
N ASP A 68 22.05 -20.33 -45.23
CA ASP A 68 23.20 -20.84 -45.97
C ASP A 68 24.45 -20.77 -45.05
N PRO A 69 25.00 -21.92 -44.60
CA PRO A 69 26.06 -21.96 -43.59
C PRO A 69 27.42 -21.43 -44.08
N ASP A 70 27.57 -21.18 -45.38
CA ASP A 70 28.73 -20.50 -45.95
C ASP A 70 28.81 -19.01 -45.55
N PHE A 71 27.77 -18.45 -44.93
CA PHE A 71 27.69 -17.03 -44.55
C PHE A 71 27.28 -16.83 -43.08
N GLN A 72 28.04 -16.00 -42.37
CA GLN A 72 27.76 -15.55 -41.01
C GLN A 72 27.32 -14.08 -41.02
N ILE A 73 26.35 -13.73 -40.18
CA ILE A 73 25.83 -12.37 -40.03
C ILE A 73 25.99 -11.96 -38.55
N LEU A 74 26.51 -10.75 -38.32
CA LEU A 74 26.65 -10.16 -36.99
C LEU A 74 25.44 -9.26 -36.65
N GLU A 75 25.26 -8.95 -35.37
CA GLU A 75 24.14 -8.12 -34.86
C GLU A 75 24.08 -6.70 -35.46
N ASP A 76 25.23 -6.17 -35.89
CA ASP A 76 25.31 -4.88 -36.57
C ASP A 76 24.82 -4.94 -38.04
N GLY A 77 24.56 -6.15 -38.56
CA GLY A 77 24.17 -6.45 -39.92
C GLY A 77 25.32 -6.80 -40.87
N SER A 78 26.57 -6.85 -40.41
CA SER A 78 27.74 -7.16 -41.25
C SER A 78 27.80 -8.64 -41.61
N VAL A 79 28.09 -8.94 -42.88
CA VAL A 79 28.06 -10.28 -43.47
C VAL A 79 29.47 -10.74 -43.84
N TYR A 80 29.83 -11.93 -43.39
CA TYR A 80 31.12 -12.58 -43.61
C TYR A 80 30.93 -13.96 -44.25
N THR A 81 31.89 -14.40 -45.05
CA THR A 81 32.01 -15.81 -45.44
C THR A 81 32.60 -16.65 -44.32
N THR A 82 32.07 -17.84 -44.09
CA THR A 82 32.68 -18.84 -43.19
C THR A 82 33.73 -19.67 -43.94
N ASN A 83 33.37 -20.15 -45.14
CA ASN A 83 34.20 -20.98 -46.02
C ASN A 83 34.75 -20.19 -47.22
N ALA A 84 35.70 -20.78 -47.95
CA ALA A 84 36.14 -20.26 -49.25
C ALA A 84 35.19 -20.74 -50.36
N ILE A 85 34.53 -19.80 -51.05
CA ILE A 85 33.42 -20.07 -51.98
C ILE A 85 33.86 -19.76 -53.41
N LEU A 86 33.59 -20.69 -54.34
CA LEU A 86 33.63 -20.44 -55.78
C LEU A 86 32.20 -20.32 -56.30
N LEU A 87 31.83 -19.16 -56.85
CA LEU A 87 30.50 -18.94 -57.42
C LEU A 87 30.43 -19.58 -58.81
N SER A 88 29.81 -20.76 -58.89
CA SER A 88 29.63 -21.54 -60.12
C SER A 88 28.50 -21.00 -61.01
N SER A 89 27.53 -20.30 -60.43
CA SER A 89 26.46 -19.57 -61.12
C SER A 89 26.67 -18.06 -61.00
N ALA A 90 26.19 -17.30 -61.99
CA ALA A 90 26.31 -15.83 -62.01
C ALA A 90 25.54 -15.13 -60.85
N LYS A 91 24.64 -15.87 -60.18
CA LYS A 91 23.89 -15.45 -58.99
C LYS A 91 23.83 -16.61 -57.98
N ARG A 92 24.12 -16.34 -56.70
CA ARG A 92 23.80 -17.19 -55.53
C ARG A 92 22.90 -16.37 -54.60
N SER A 93 21.98 -16.99 -53.87
CA SER A 93 21.10 -16.27 -52.95
C SER A 93 20.86 -17.07 -51.68
N PHE A 94 20.86 -16.38 -50.54
CA PHE A 94 20.55 -16.94 -49.23
C PHE A 94 19.56 -16.03 -48.51
N THR A 95 18.93 -16.53 -47.46
CA THR A 95 17.94 -15.77 -46.67
C THR A 95 18.46 -15.57 -45.26
N ILE A 96 18.44 -14.33 -44.77
CA ILE A 96 18.63 -14.06 -43.34
C ILE A 96 17.26 -14.19 -42.69
N LEU A 97 17.10 -15.16 -41.79
CA LEU A 97 15.97 -15.25 -40.88
C LEU A 97 16.24 -14.36 -39.67
N LEU A 98 15.26 -13.54 -39.33
CA LEU A 98 15.21 -12.72 -38.13
C LEU A 98 13.98 -13.15 -37.34
N SER A 99 14.15 -13.57 -36.09
CA SER A 99 13.01 -13.93 -35.25
C SER A 99 13.10 -13.32 -33.85
N ASN A 100 11.94 -13.15 -33.23
CA ASN A 100 11.81 -12.70 -31.86
C ASN A 100 11.13 -13.81 -31.03
N THR A 101 11.84 -14.28 -30.01
CA THR A 101 11.45 -15.41 -29.16
C THR A 101 10.30 -15.10 -28.20
N GLU A 102 10.02 -13.82 -27.96
CA GLU A 102 8.98 -13.34 -27.02
C GLU A 102 7.64 -13.12 -27.73
N THR A 103 7.67 -12.72 -29.00
CA THR A 103 6.48 -12.41 -29.83
C THR A 103 6.13 -13.50 -30.85
N GLN A 104 7.02 -14.47 -31.07
CA GLN A 104 6.93 -15.52 -32.11
C GLN A 104 6.86 -14.99 -33.56
N GLU A 105 7.20 -13.73 -33.81
CA GLU A 105 7.29 -13.18 -35.16
C GLU A 105 8.61 -13.59 -35.85
N GLU A 106 8.51 -14.04 -37.11
CA GLU A 106 9.63 -14.25 -38.02
C GLU A 106 9.56 -13.29 -39.23
N LYS A 107 10.69 -12.67 -39.59
CA LYS A 107 10.88 -11.97 -40.87
C LYS A 107 12.11 -12.48 -41.62
N LYS A 108 12.08 -12.34 -42.95
CA LYS A 108 13.02 -12.99 -43.87
C LYS A 108 13.56 -11.97 -44.88
N ILE A 109 14.87 -11.74 -44.87
CA ILE A 109 15.56 -10.88 -45.84
C ILE A 109 16.22 -11.78 -46.89
N LEU A 110 15.81 -11.67 -48.15
CA LEU A 110 16.50 -12.33 -49.25
C LEU A 110 17.77 -11.53 -49.61
N VAL A 111 18.94 -12.16 -49.53
CA VAL A 111 20.23 -11.59 -49.95
C VAL A 111 20.67 -12.25 -51.24
N LEU A 112 21.02 -11.44 -52.23
CA LEU A 112 21.32 -11.88 -53.59
C LEU A 112 22.75 -11.47 -53.96
N LEU A 113 23.62 -12.46 -54.12
CA LEU A 113 25.02 -12.31 -54.50
C LEU A 113 25.12 -12.32 -56.02
N GLU A 114 25.38 -11.17 -56.64
CA GLU A 114 25.63 -11.08 -58.09
C GLU A 114 27.12 -11.05 -58.39
N GLN A 115 27.54 -11.93 -59.31
CA GLN A 115 28.92 -11.98 -59.77
C GLN A 115 29.26 -10.66 -60.49
N GLN A 116 30.23 -9.92 -59.96
CA GLN A 116 30.64 -8.63 -60.51
C GLN A 116 31.33 -8.81 -61.87
N THR A 117 30.53 -8.75 -62.94
CA THR A 117 31.01 -8.89 -64.32
C THR A 117 31.85 -7.67 -64.71
N LYS A 118 33.17 -7.80 -64.60
CA LYS A 118 34.10 -6.83 -65.19
C LYS A 118 33.83 -6.73 -66.68
N VAL A 119 33.20 -5.65 -67.11
CA VAL A 119 33.03 -5.29 -68.53
C VAL A 119 34.42 -4.97 -69.10
N LEU A 120 35.13 -6.02 -69.49
CA LEU A 120 36.32 -5.94 -70.32
C LEU A 120 35.91 -5.40 -71.69
N ARG A 121 35.81 -4.07 -71.79
CA ARG A 121 35.84 -3.35 -73.06
C ARG A 121 37.13 -3.71 -73.78
N LYS A 122 37.10 -4.79 -74.58
CA LYS A 122 38.16 -5.14 -75.52
C LYS A 122 38.46 -3.91 -76.37
N ARG A 123 39.61 -3.27 -76.13
CA ARG A 123 40.20 -2.36 -77.11
C ARG A 123 40.47 -3.19 -78.38
N ARG A 124 39.60 -3.07 -79.39
CA ARG A 124 40.05 -3.28 -80.76
C ARG A 124 41.10 -2.23 -81.04
N SER A 125 42.26 -2.67 -81.52
CA SER A 125 43.30 -1.80 -82.06
C SER A 125 42.85 -1.25 -83.42
N GLN A 126 42.02 -0.21 -83.38
CA GLN A 126 41.91 0.77 -84.45
C GLN A 126 42.31 2.12 -83.88
N GLU A 127 43.14 2.86 -84.61
CA GLU A 127 43.54 4.21 -84.21
C GLU A 127 42.34 5.14 -84.26
N LYS A 128 41.76 5.39 -83.10
CA LYS A 128 41.07 6.64 -82.80
C LYS A 128 41.91 7.40 -81.80
N VAL A 129 42.35 8.59 -82.18
CA VAL A 129 43.06 9.53 -81.30
C VAL A 129 42.13 9.86 -80.12
N LEU A 130 42.38 9.20 -78.99
CA LEU A 130 41.69 9.50 -77.73
C LEU A 130 42.30 10.77 -77.15
N ILE A 131 41.72 11.91 -77.49
CA ILE A 131 42.00 13.18 -76.82
C ILE A 131 41.77 12.97 -75.31
N ARG A 132 42.80 13.18 -74.50
CA ARG A 132 42.67 13.18 -73.04
C ARG A 132 41.80 14.36 -72.63
N ALA A 133 40.61 14.09 -72.11
CA ALA A 133 40.03 15.01 -71.13
C ALA A 133 41.01 15.11 -69.95
N LYS A 134 41.51 16.32 -69.63
CA LYS A 134 42.26 16.54 -68.39
C LYS A 134 41.39 16.06 -67.22
N ARG A 135 41.93 15.28 -66.29
CA ARG A 135 41.33 15.19 -64.95
C ARG A 135 41.36 16.62 -64.40
N ARG A 136 40.22 17.17 -63.96
CA ARG A 136 40.25 18.43 -63.21
C ARG A 136 41.02 18.13 -61.92
N TRP A 137 42.02 18.95 -61.61
CA TRP A 137 42.54 19.00 -60.26
C TRP A 137 41.42 19.54 -59.34
N ALA A 138 41.44 19.18 -58.06
CA ALA A 138 40.71 19.99 -57.09
C ALA A 138 41.30 21.41 -57.15
N PRO A 139 40.48 22.48 -57.13
CA PRO A 139 41.02 23.83 -57.00
C PRO A 139 41.83 23.89 -55.71
N ILE A 140 43.04 24.47 -55.79
CA ILE A 140 43.84 24.74 -54.59
C ILE A 140 43.11 25.87 -53.85
N PRO A 141 42.61 25.65 -52.63
CA PRO A 141 42.00 26.73 -51.87
C PRO A 141 43.08 27.73 -51.48
N CYS A 142 42.78 29.02 -51.56
CA CYS A 142 43.56 30.05 -50.88
C CYS A 142 42.94 30.30 -49.51
N SER A 143 43.77 30.50 -48.49
CA SER A 143 43.32 30.86 -47.14
C SER A 143 43.63 32.31 -46.80
N VAL A 144 42.84 32.87 -45.88
CA VAL A 144 42.98 34.25 -45.37
C VAL A 144 42.67 34.20 -43.88
N SER A 145 43.66 34.48 -43.02
CA SER A 145 43.44 34.64 -41.57
C SER A 145 42.48 35.82 -41.33
N GLU A 146 41.46 35.56 -40.52
CA GLU A 146 40.43 36.53 -40.18
C GLU A 146 40.95 37.70 -39.34
N ASN A 147 40.12 38.73 -39.15
CA ASN A 147 40.45 39.93 -38.36
C ASN A 147 41.77 40.65 -38.77
N SER A 148 42.37 40.26 -39.90
CA SER A 148 43.64 40.73 -40.44
C SER A 148 43.78 42.25 -40.37
N LEU A 149 44.83 42.74 -39.69
CA LEU A 149 45.08 44.18 -39.50
C LEU A 149 45.59 44.90 -40.77
N GLY A 150 45.77 44.18 -41.88
CA GLY A 150 46.26 44.69 -43.15
C GLY A 150 47.79 44.73 -43.27
N PRO A 151 48.36 45.58 -44.15
CA PRO A 151 47.70 46.65 -44.91
C PRO A 151 46.75 46.11 -45.99
N PHE A 152 45.64 46.82 -46.20
CA PHE A 152 44.71 46.56 -47.30
C PHE A 152 45.03 47.47 -48.50
N PRO A 153 44.83 47.00 -49.75
CA PRO A 153 44.28 45.69 -50.13
C PRO A 153 45.30 44.55 -49.92
N LEU A 154 44.85 43.47 -49.28
CA LEU A 154 45.67 42.31 -48.91
C LEU A 154 45.73 41.33 -50.09
N PHE A 155 46.92 41.07 -50.62
CA PHE A 155 47.13 40.12 -51.72
C PHE A 155 46.90 38.67 -51.25
N LEU A 156 46.11 37.91 -52.01
CA LEU A 156 45.76 36.52 -51.67
C LEU A 156 46.46 35.51 -52.60
N GLN A 157 46.24 35.64 -53.90
CA GLN A 157 46.73 34.70 -54.91
C GLN A 157 46.79 35.38 -56.28
N GLN A 158 47.64 34.90 -57.18
CA GLN A 158 47.60 35.28 -58.60
C GLN A 158 47.00 34.15 -59.44
N ILE A 159 46.01 34.49 -60.29
CA ILE A 159 45.45 33.60 -61.31
C ILE A 159 45.99 33.98 -62.70
N GLN A 160 46.32 32.98 -63.51
CA GLN A 160 46.83 33.18 -64.88
C GLN A 160 46.31 32.07 -65.81
N SER A 161 46.08 32.40 -67.09
CA SER A 161 45.88 31.40 -68.16
C SER A 161 47.17 31.24 -68.98
N ASP A 162 47.48 30.01 -69.41
CA ASP A 162 48.58 29.74 -70.33
C ASP A 162 48.35 30.38 -71.72
N THR A 163 47.10 30.64 -72.09
CA THR A 163 46.72 31.32 -73.34
C THR A 163 47.06 32.81 -73.38
N ALA A 164 47.46 33.42 -72.25
CA ALA A 164 47.90 34.82 -72.17
C ALA A 164 49.17 35.11 -73.01
N GLN A 165 49.91 34.07 -73.43
CA GLN A 165 51.03 34.20 -74.36
C GLN A 165 50.58 34.53 -75.80
N ASN A 166 49.33 34.20 -76.16
CA ASN A 166 48.79 34.34 -77.51
C ASN A 166 47.74 35.47 -77.63
N TYR A 167 47.13 35.88 -76.52
CA TYR A 167 46.06 36.89 -76.48
C TYR A 167 46.26 37.84 -75.30
N THR A 168 45.92 39.13 -75.49
CA THR A 168 45.76 40.06 -74.36
C THR A 168 44.50 39.71 -73.57
N ILE A 169 44.70 39.11 -72.40
CA ILE A 169 43.63 38.66 -71.50
C ILE A 169 43.41 39.69 -70.39
N TYR A 170 42.14 39.92 -70.09
CA TYR A 170 41.66 40.61 -68.90
C TYR A 170 40.93 39.63 -67.99
N TYR A 171 41.28 39.66 -66.71
CA TYR A 171 40.70 38.82 -65.67
C TYR A 171 39.53 39.55 -64.98
N SER A 172 38.51 38.77 -64.62
CA SER A 172 37.39 39.23 -63.79
C SER A 172 36.90 38.11 -62.87
N ILE A 173 36.19 38.49 -61.79
CA ILE A 173 35.62 37.55 -60.81
C ILE A 173 34.16 37.91 -60.52
N SER A 174 33.35 36.91 -60.14
CA SER A 174 31.95 37.05 -59.69
C SER A 174 31.68 36.01 -58.59
N GLY A 175 30.85 36.34 -57.61
CA GLY A 175 30.53 35.49 -56.46
C GLY A 175 30.14 36.29 -55.20
N PRO A 176 29.65 35.60 -54.16
CA PRO A 176 29.51 36.17 -52.81
C PRO A 176 30.87 36.70 -52.35
N GLY A 177 30.93 37.97 -51.95
CA GLY A 177 32.20 38.65 -51.70
C GLY A 177 32.62 39.64 -52.80
N VAL A 178 31.97 39.64 -53.97
CA VAL A 178 32.31 40.53 -55.09
C VAL A 178 31.07 41.32 -55.55
N ASP A 179 30.25 40.70 -56.42
CA ASP A 179 29.04 41.25 -57.03
C ASP A 179 27.76 40.79 -56.32
N LYS A 180 27.90 39.92 -55.32
CA LYS A 180 26.87 39.50 -54.36
C LYS A 180 27.37 39.76 -52.94
N GLU A 181 26.44 39.89 -52.01
CA GLU A 181 26.76 40.16 -50.61
C GLU A 181 27.70 39.09 -50.02
N PRO A 182 28.70 39.48 -49.19
CA PRO A 182 29.09 40.85 -48.83
C PRO A 182 29.86 41.55 -49.98
N LEU A 183 29.31 42.64 -50.52
CA LEU A 183 29.84 43.28 -51.74
C LEU A 183 31.27 43.81 -51.57
N ASN A 184 32.04 43.78 -52.67
CA ASN A 184 33.40 44.33 -52.77
C ASN A 184 34.41 43.88 -51.68
N LEU A 185 34.22 42.70 -51.06
CA LEU A 185 35.20 42.10 -50.15
C LEU A 185 36.46 41.65 -50.90
N PHE A 186 36.31 41.11 -52.12
CA PHE A 186 37.40 40.72 -53.00
C PHE A 186 37.36 41.46 -54.34
N TYR A 187 38.52 41.69 -54.94
CA TYR A 187 38.64 42.12 -56.34
C TYR A 187 39.86 41.48 -57.02
N VAL A 188 39.85 41.42 -58.35
CA VAL A 188 41.02 41.01 -59.15
C VAL A 188 41.55 42.19 -59.95
N GLU A 189 42.86 42.34 -60.02
CA GLU A 189 43.51 43.25 -60.97
C GLU A 189 43.36 42.72 -62.39
N ARG A 190 42.62 43.48 -63.21
CA ARG A 190 42.23 43.12 -64.58
C ARG A 190 43.38 42.69 -65.50
N ASP A 191 44.58 43.26 -65.39
CA ASP A 191 45.71 43.00 -66.29
C ASP A 191 46.73 41.97 -65.75
N THR A 192 46.79 41.77 -64.43
CA THR A 192 47.80 40.92 -63.77
C THR A 192 47.23 39.61 -63.25
N GLY A 193 45.92 39.54 -63.01
CA GLY A 193 45.27 38.40 -62.36
C GLY A 193 45.54 38.30 -60.85
N ASN A 194 46.06 39.35 -60.21
CA ASN A 194 46.26 39.40 -58.76
C ASN A 194 44.91 39.55 -58.04
N LEU A 195 44.54 38.59 -57.18
CA LEU A 195 43.36 38.60 -56.33
C LEU A 195 43.70 39.23 -54.97
N PHE A 196 42.85 40.16 -54.51
CA PHE A 196 43.02 40.86 -53.24
C PHE A 196 41.74 40.82 -52.39
N CYS A 197 41.90 40.88 -51.06
CA CYS A 197 40.87 41.24 -50.09
C CYS A 197 40.94 42.75 -49.77
N THR A 198 39.80 43.42 -49.57
CA THR A 198 39.72 44.89 -49.39
C THR A 198 39.63 45.36 -47.94
N ARG A 199 39.23 44.48 -47.03
CA ARG A 199 38.91 44.77 -45.61
C ARG A 199 39.06 43.50 -44.77
N PRO A 200 39.15 43.58 -43.43
CA PRO A 200 39.07 42.39 -42.59
C PRO A 200 37.72 41.68 -42.79
N VAL A 201 37.74 40.38 -42.50
CA VAL A 201 36.60 39.46 -42.53
C VAL A 201 36.59 38.69 -41.21
N ASP A 202 35.41 38.25 -40.82
CA ASP A 202 35.04 37.54 -39.59
C ASP A 202 34.54 36.15 -40.04
N ARG A 203 35.09 35.09 -39.44
CA ARG A 203 34.92 33.71 -39.88
C ARG A 203 33.62 33.09 -39.36
N GLU A 204 33.19 33.46 -38.16
CA GLU A 204 31.90 33.09 -37.56
C GLU A 204 30.73 33.55 -38.43
N MET A 205 30.89 34.70 -39.09
CA MET A 205 29.95 35.23 -40.07
C MET A 205 30.14 34.61 -41.46
N TYR A 206 31.39 34.38 -41.91
CA TYR A 206 31.69 33.85 -43.24
C TYR A 206 32.91 32.90 -43.29
N PRO A 207 32.75 31.58 -43.10
CA PRO A 207 33.89 30.65 -43.06
C PRO A 207 34.53 30.34 -44.42
N SER A 208 33.82 30.59 -45.54
CA SER A 208 34.39 30.44 -46.89
C SER A 208 33.57 31.17 -47.97
N PHE A 209 34.22 31.47 -49.09
CA PHE A 209 33.62 32.09 -50.27
C PHE A 209 33.94 31.27 -51.54
N GLU A 210 32.92 30.90 -52.31
CA GLU A 210 33.07 30.30 -53.64
C GLU A 210 32.95 31.40 -54.71
N LEU A 211 34.09 31.79 -55.29
CA LEU A 211 34.17 32.75 -56.39
C LEU A 211 34.35 32.01 -57.73
N VAL A 212 33.93 32.65 -58.81
CA VAL A 212 34.19 32.19 -60.18
C VAL A 212 35.04 33.23 -60.91
N ALA A 213 36.22 32.82 -61.35
CA ALA A 213 37.13 33.61 -62.14
C ALA A 213 36.97 33.37 -63.64
N PHE A 214 37.08 34.44 -64.42
CA PHE A 214 36.93 34.45 -65.87
C PHE A 214 38.17 35.09 -66.52
N ALA A 215 38.60 34.50 -67.64
CA ALA A 215 39.59 35.08 -68.53
C ALA A 215 38.88 35.50 -69.83
N THR A 216 38.99 36.77 -70.20
CA THR A 216 38.30 37.37 -71.35
C THR A 216 39.27 38.20 -72.18
N THR A 217 39.12 38.24 -73.50
CA THR A 217 39.83 39.22 -74.34
C THR A 217 39.02 40.51 -74.46
N LYS A 218 39.66 41.59 -74.92
CA LYS A 218 39.00 42.90 -75.15
C LYS A 218 37.74 42.81 -76.02
N ASP A 219 37.72 41.88 -76.96
CA ASP A 219 36.66 41.72 -77.95
C ASP A 219 35.57 40.71 -77.49
N GLY A 220 35.58 40.33 -76.21
CA GLY A 220 34.57 39.46 -75.59
C GLY A 220 34.80 37.95 -75.78
N TYR A 221 35.83 37.53 -76.52
CA TYR A 221 36.17 36.11 -76.66
C TYR A 221 36.79 35.56 -75.37
N THR A 222 36.24 34.46 -74.86
CA THR A 222 36.71 33.69 -73.70
C THR A 222 37.63 32.54 -74.16
N PRO A 223 38.96 32.63 -74.00
CA PRO A 223 39.87 31.53 -74.35
C PRO A 223 39.80 30.33 -73.39
N GLU A 224 39.29 30.54 -72.17
CA GLU A 224 39.25 29.54 -71.09
C GLU A 224 37.84 29.27 -70.57
N TYR A 225 37.68 28.13 -69.90
CA TYR A 225 36.50 27.87 -69.06
C TYR A 225 36.63 28.60 -67.71
N PRO A 226 35.52 29.05 -67.10
CA PRO A 226 35.56 29.69 -65.79
C PRO A 226 36.13 28.77 -64.71
N LEU A 227 36.94 29.35 -63.82
CA LEU A 227 37.62 28.64 -62.73
C LEU A 227 36.94 28.97 -61.40
N THR A 228 36.40 27.94 -60.73
CA THR A 228 35.97 28.06 -59.33
C THR A 228 37.20 28.24 -58.43
N LEU A 229 37.20 29.30 -57.63
CA LEU A 229 38.15 29.57 -56.57
C LEU A 229 37.43 29.43 -55.23
N LEU A 230 37.97 28.61 -54.34
CA LEU A 230 37.50 28.51 -52.96
C LEU A 230 38.44 29.32 -52.07
N ILE A 231 37.92 30.40 -51.48
CA ILE A 231 38.59 31.14 -50.43
C ILE A 231 38.11 30.55 -49.10
N ARG A 232 39.02 30.00 -48.30
CA ARG A 232 38.73 29.62 -46.90
C ARG A 232 39.15 30.77 -45.99
N ILE A 233 38.34 31.10 -44.99
CA ILE A 233 38.80 31.96 -43.91
C ILE A 233 39.47 31.08 -42.85
N GLU A 234 40.68 31.44 -42.47
CA GLU A 234 41.45 30.79 -41.41
C GLU A 234 41.10 31.43 -40.06
N ASP A 235 41.02 30.56 -39.06
CA ASP A 235 40.44 30.78 -37.74
C ASP A 235 41.47 31.38 -36.77
N GLU A 236 41.11 32.44 -36.07
CA GLU A 236 41.90 33.03 -34.97
C GLU A 236 41.14 32.87 -33.65
N ASN A 237 41.83 32.72 -32.52
CA ASN A 237 41.23 32.46 -31.21
C ASN A 237 40.62 33.76 -30.61
N ASP A 238 39.51 34.24 -31.18
CA ASP A 238 38.92 35.57 -30.93
C ASP A 238 37.66 35.53 -30.05
N ASN A 239 36.90 34.42 -30.04
CA ASN A 239 35.76 34.25 -29.16
C ASN A 239 36.16 33.74 -27.77
N PHE A 240 35.37 34.11 -26.77
CA PHE A 240 35.55 33.62 -25.41
C PHE A 240 34.61 32.44 -25.16
N PRO A 241 35.05 31.35 -24.51
CA PRO A 241 34.19 30.23 -24.18
C PRO A 241 33.10 30.67 -23.19
N ILE A 242 31.83 30.57 -23.58
CA ILE A 242 30.69 31.02 -22.76
C ILE A 242 29.94 29.85 -22.14
N PHE A 243 29.68 29.90 -20.83
CA PHE A 243 28.78 28.95 -20.17
C PHE A 243 27.34 29.12 -20.68
N THR A 244 26.60 28.02 -20.79
CA THR A 244 25.19 28.05 -21.21
C THR A 244 24.28 28.71 -20.17
N GLU A 245 24.68 28.67 -18.89
CA GLU A 245 23.98 29.29 -17.76
C GLU A 245 24.95 30.13 -16.92
N THR A 246 24.48 31.26 -16.39
CA THR A 246 25.31 32.12 -15.51
C THR A 246 25.41 31.55 -14.09
N THR A 247 24.38 30.83 -13.65
CA THR A 247 24.31 30.17 -12.33
C THR A 247 23.69 28.79 -12.47
N TYR A 248 24.50 27.75 -12.26
CA TYR A 248 24.02 26.37 -12.15
C TYR A 248 23.49 26.11 -10.74
N ILE A 249 22.46 25.27 -10.62
CA ILE A 249 21.94 24.78 -9.33
C ILE A 249 21.77 23.26 -9.43
N PHE A 250 22.46 22.52 -8.57
CA PHE A 250 22.36 21.07 -8.45
C PHE A 250 22.00 20.67 -7.01
N ASN A 251 21.44 19.47 -6.86
CA ASN A 251 21.16 18.87 -5.56
C ASN A 251 21.85 17.51 -5.48
N VAL A 252 22.48 17.20 -4.35
CA VAL A 252 23.08 15.89 -4.05
C VAL A 252 22.70 15.50 -2.63
N THR A 253 22.37 14.23 -2.36
CA THR A 253 22.09 13.81 -0.97
C THR A 253 23.38 13.79 -0.16
N GLU A 254 23.25 14.04 1.14
CA GLU A 254 24.30 13.72 2.09
C GLU A 254 24.55 12.21 2.19
N ASN A 255 25.61 11.83 2.93
CA ASN A 255 26.05 10.45 3.12
C ASN A 255 26.23 9.63 1.82
N CYS A 256 26.29 10.31 0.67
CA CYS A 256 26.41 9.67 -0.63
C CYS A 256 27.83 9.12 -0.86
N ARG A 257 27.94 8.17 -1.78
CA ARG A 257 29.22 7.52 -2.09
C ARG A 257 30.18 8.51 -2.72
N VAL A 258 31.48 8.35 -2.46
CA VAL A 258 32.55 9.05 -3.17
C VAL A 258 32.45 8.73 -4.67
N GLY A 259 32.59 9.75 -5.51
CA GLY A 259 32.43 9.63 -6.96
C GLY A 259 30.99 9.73 -7.46
N THR A 260 30.01 10.04 -6.59
CA THR A 260 28.64 10.37 -7.01
C THR A 260 28.67 11.61 -7.90
N THR A 261 28.05 11.53 -9.08
CA THR A 261 27.84 12.68 -9.97
C THR A 261 26.80 13.63 -9.39
N VAL A 262 27.16 14.90 -9.24
CA VAL A 262 26.29 15.98 -8.77
C VAL A 262 25.57 16.67 -9.94
N GLY A 263 26.25 16.84 -11.06
CA GLY A 263 25.73 17.49 -12.26
C GLY A 263 26.81 17.65 -13.33
N GLN A 264 26.47 18.33 -14.42
CA GLN A 264 27.39 18.68 -15.49
C GLN A 264 27.15 20.14 -15.91
N VAL A 265 28.21 20.91 -16.02
CA VAL A 265 28.18 22.28 -16.57
C VAL A 265 28.58 22.27 -18.04
N CYS A 266 28.01 23.16 -18.82
CA CYS A 266 28.21 23.22 -20.27
C CYS A 266 28.68 24.61 -20.68
N ALA A 267 29.64 24.67 -21.59
CA ALA A 267 30.05 25.88 -22.28
C ALA A 267 30.14 25.60 -23.78
N THR A 268 30.02 26.67 -24.56
CA THR A 268 30.15 26.66 -26.02
C THR A 268 31.15 27.72 -26.43
N ASP A 269 31.96 27.37 -27.41
CA ASP A 269 32.76 28.33 -28.16
C ASP A 269 32.27 28.45 -29.59
N LYS A 270 32.75 29.46 -30.31
CA LYS A 270 32.33 29.79 -31.68
C LYS A 270 33.40 29.59 -32.75
N ASP A 271 34.67 29.63 -32.36
CA ASP A 271 35.85 29.39 -33.20
C ASP A 271 35.78 28.00 -33.91
N GLU A 272 36.78 27.61 -34.69
CA GLU A 272 36.67 26.42 -35.55
C GLU A 272 36.58 25.12 -34.71
N PRO A 273 35.51 24.31 -34.86
CA PRO A 273 35.36 23.08 -34.10
C PRO A 273 36.47 22.06 -34.39
N ASP A 274 36.74 21.19 -33.43
CA ASP A 274 37.78 20.16 -33.43
C ASP A 274 39.25 20.69 -33.47
N THR A 275 39.45 21.99 -33.28
CA THR A 275 40.78 22.64 -33.15
C THR A 275 41.32 22.61 -31.70
N LEU A 276 42.29 23.50 -31.39
CA LEU A 276 42.63 23.86 -30.02
C LEU A 276 41.80 25.04 -29.50
N HIS A 277 41.36 25.97 -30.36
CA HIS A 277 40.59 27.15 -29.96
C HIS A 277 39.25 26.72 -29.33
N THR A 278 38.59 25.74 -29.93
CA THR A 278 37.36 25.14 -29.36
C THR A 278 37.59 24.08 -28.27
N ARG A 279 38.84 23.84 -27.81
CA ARG A 279 39.15 22.77 -26.84
C ARG A 279 39.01 23.25 -25.39
N LEU A 280 37.79 23.12 -24.88
CA LEU A 280 37.40 23.63 -23.56
C LEU A 280 37.86 22.74 -22.40
N MET A 281 38.58 23.35 -21.45
CA MET A 281 38.92 22.78 -20.14
C MET A 281 38.18 23.51 -19.02
N TYR A 282 37.45 22.73 -18.21
CA TYR A 282 36.65 23.17 -17.08
C TYR A 282 37.41 23.01 -15.75
N SER A 283 37.20 23.92 -14.81
CA SER A 283 37.85 23.90 -13.49
C SER A 283 37.01 24.58 -12.39
N ILE A 284 37.18 24.13 -11.15
CA ILE A 284 36.69 24.84 -9.96
C ILE A 284 37.83 25.75 -9.47
N ILE A 285 37.55 27.05 -9.33
CA ILE A 285 38.54 28.05 -8.86
C ILE A 285 38.31 28.49 -7.41
N GLU A 286 37.11 28.30 -6.87
CA GLU A 286 36.74 28.65 -5.50
C GLU A 286 35.63 27.71 -5.02
N GLN A 287 35.69 27.29 -3.74
CA GLN A 287 34.62 26.59 -3.04
C GLN A 287 34.30 27.39 -1.78
N LEU A 288 33.02 27.53 -1.44
CA LEU A 288 32.55 28.10 -0.18
C LEU A 288 31.57 27.10 0.48
N PRO A 289 31.82 26.63 1.73
CA PRO A 289 33.02 26.83 2.55
C PRO A 289 34.32 26.34 1.89
N ALA A 290 35.45 26.98 2.20
CA ALA A 290 36.73 26.77 1.49
C ALA A 290 37.49 25.48 1.84
N SER A 291 37.19 24.85 2.97
CA SER A 291 37.75 23.55 3.36
C SER A 291 36.73 22.72 4.15
N PRO A 292 36.79 21.37 4.06
CA PRO A 292 37.58 20.59 3.11
C PRO A 292 37.06 20.73 1.67
N THR A 293 37.89 20.41 0.66
CA THR A 293 37.46 20.37 -0.75
C THR A 293 36.65 19.10 -1.01
N LEU A 294 35.36 19.25 -1.32
CA LEU A 294 34.37 18.15 -1.35
C LEU A 294 33.90 17.79 -2.76
N PHE A 295 34.26 18.61 -3.75
CA PHE A 295 33.85 18.45 -5.15
C PHE A 295 35.06 18.47 -6.08
N PHE A 296 35.02 17.63 -7.11
CA PHE A 296 35.95 17.60 -8.22
C PHE A 296 35.18 17.83 -9.52
N MET A 297 35.81 18.48 -10.49
CA MET A 297 35.25 18.74 -11.81
C MET A 297 36.16 18.11 -12.86
N GLN A 298 35.59 17.23 -13.68
CA GLN A 298 36.32 16.53 -14.74
C GLN A 298 36.70 17.53 -15.86
N PRO A 299 37.99 17.81 -16.12
CA PRO A 299 38.38 18.96 -16.93
C PRO A 299 37.86 18.95 -18.36
N ALA A 300 37.81 17.79 -19.02
CA ALA A 300 37.38 17.68 -20.41
C ALA A 300 35.85 17.61 -20.61
N THR A 301 35.04 17.60 -19.54
CA THR A 301 33.58 17.36 -19.67
C THR A 301 32.69 18.25 -18.79
N GLY A 302 33.24 18.99 -17.82
CA GLY A 302 32.45 19.81 -16.90
C GLY A 302 31.59 19.00 -15.91
N VAL A 303 31.76 17.67 -15.83
CA VAL A 303 31.04 16.81 -14.89
C VAL A 303 31.58 17.01 -13.48
N ILE A 304 30.70 17.32 -12.52
CA ILE A 304 31.04 17.52 -11.10
C ILE A 304 30.74 16.25 -10.31
N THR A 305 31.71 15.76 -9.54
CA THR A 305 31.59 14.57 -8.68
C THR A 305 32.03 14.85 -7.25
N THR A 306 31.56 14.04 -6.30
CA THR A 306 31.93 14.12 -4.88
C THR A 306 33.30 13.49 -4.61
N THR A 307 34.19 14.17 -3.88
CA THR A 307 35.53 13.66 -3.51
C THR A 307 35.56 12.93 -2.18
N SER A 308 34.49 13.03 -1.39
CA SER A 308 34.45 12.68 0.02
C SER A 308 33.05 12.21 0.41
N SER A 309 32.97 11.21 1.29
CA SER A 309 31.72 10.74 1.91
C SER A 309 31.36 11.55 3.17
N ARG A 310 31.82 12.80 3.26
CA ARG A 310 31.54 13.74 4.37
C ARG A 310 30.74 14.95 3.87
N LEU A 311 29.75 14.68 3.03
CA LEU A 311 28.63 15.60 2.85
C LEU A 311 27.63 15.26 3.96
N ASP A 312 27.32 16.28 4.74
CA ASP A 312 26.67 16.28 6.06
C ASP A 312 25.90 17.61 6.12
N ARG A 313 24.57 17.54 6.12
CA ARG A 313 23.66 18.68 5.94
C ARG A 313 23.47 19.44 7.25
N GLU A 314 23.62 18.77 8.39
CA GLU A 314 23.63 19.36 9.73
C GLU A 314 24.84 20.30 9.92
N VAL A 315 25.97 20.00 9.27
CA VAL A 315 27.16 20.85 9.24
C VAL A 315 27.13 21.87 8.10
N THR A 316 26.69 21.51 6.90
CA THR A 316 26.57 22.46 5.77
C THR A 316 25.51 22.02 4.74
N ASP A 317 24.39 22.74 4.71
CA ASP A 317 23.26 22.51 3.80
C ASP A 317 23.54 22.93 2.35
N LYS A 318 24.53 23.80 2.12
CA LYS A 318 24.78 24.41 0.81
C LYS A 318 26.24 24.78 0.57
N TYR A 319 26.72 24.40 -0.61
CA TYR A 319 28.03 24.79 -1.13
C TYR A 319 27.89 25.69 -2.36
N GLN A 320 28.77 26.68 -2.47
CA GLN A 320 28.89 27.53 -3.66
C GLN A 320 30.26 27.32 -4.29
N LEU A 321 30.25 26.83 -5.52
CA LEU A 321 31.43 26.72 -6.38
C LEU A 321 31.49 27.93 -7.31
N LYS A 322 32.68 28.48 -7.47
CA LYS A 322 33.01 29.38 -8.57
C LYS A 322 33.78 28.57 -9.61
N ILE A 323 33.25 28.52 -10.81
CA ILE A 323 33.70 27.64 -11.87
C ILE A 323 34.27 28.46 -13.03
N LYS A 324 35.21 27.89 -13.76
CA LYS A 324 35.91 28.51 -14.87
C LYS A 324 35.98 27.55 -16.05
N VAL A 325 35.71 28.05 -17.25
CA VAL A 325 36.05 27.38 -18.51
C VAL A 325 37.16 28.17 -19.19
N GLN A 326 38.07 27.48 -19.86
CA GLN A 326 39.16 28.07 -20.65
C GLN A 326 39.34 27.26 -21.93
N ASP A 327 39.64 27.94 -23.03
CA ASP A 327 39.97 27.33 -24.32
C ASP A 327 41.40 26.72 -24.34
N MET A 328 41.92 26.43 -25.54
CA MET A 328 43.34 26.09 -25.77
C MET A 328 43.89 24.96 -24.90
N ASP A 329 43.08 23.94 -24.61
CA ASP A 329 43.46 22.82 -23.74
C ASP A 329 43.82 23.28 -22.30
N GLY A 330 43.27 24.43 -21.86
CA GLY A 330 43.54 25.04 -20.55
C GLY A 330 44.89 25.75 -20.43
N GLN A 331 45.54 26.09 -21.56
CA GLN A 331 46.84 26.77 -21.55
C GLN A 331 46.76 28.21 -21.01
N TYR A 332 47.88 28.70 -20.45
CA TYR A 332 47.93 29.96 -19.68
C TYR A 332 47.57 31.24 -20.46
N PHE A 333 47.60 31.19 -21.79
CA PHE A 333 47.27 32.29 -22.70
C PHE A 333 45.86 32.19 -23.28
N GLY A 334 45.14 31.10 -23.01
CA GLY A 334 43.80 30.86 -23.51
C GLY A 334 42.74 31.77 -22.89
N LEU A 335 41.69 32.11 -23.64
CA LEU A 335 40.57 32.93 -23.18
C LEU A 335 39.69 32.12 -22.21
N GLN A 336 39.13 32.82 -21.21
CA GLN A 336 38.49 32.17 -20.07
C GLN A 336 37.31 32.97 -19.52
N THR A 337 36.26 32.24 -19.13
CA THR A 337 35.03 32.79 -18.54
C THR A 337 34.75 32.11 -17.20
N THR A 338 34.09 32.82 -16.29
CA THR A 338 33.67 32.28 -14.98
C THR A 338 32.17 32.34 -14.79
N ALA A 339 31.63 31.33 -14.10
CA ALA A 339 30.23 31.24 -13.69
C ALA A 339 30.12 30.76 -12.24
N THR A 340 28.90 30.71 -11.70
CA THR A 340 28.63 30.17 -10.36
C THR A 340 27.91 28.84 -10.46
N CYS A 341 28.20 27.91 -9.55
CA CYS A 341 27.46 26.65 -9.39
C CYS A 341 27.11 26.45 -7.92
N ILE A 342 25.83 26.39 -7.60
CA ILE A 342 25.30 26.12 -6.26
C ILE A 342 24.98 24.64 -6.15
N ILE A 343 25.42 24.01 -5.07
CA ILE A 343 25.12 22.62 -4.74
C ILE A 343 24.39 22.63 -3.39
N ASN A 344 23.11 22.27 -3.39
CA ASN A 344 22.33 22.09 -2.17
C ASN A 344 22.44 20.63 -1.72
N ILE A 345 22.54 20.40 -0.41
CA ILE A 345 22.60 19.07 0.18
C ILE A 345 21.19 18.60 0.55
N GLY A 346 20.83 17.40 0.06
CA GLY A 346 19.54 16.77 0.30
C GLY A 346 19.54 15.92 1.57
N ASP A 347 18.56 16.20 2.42
CA ASP A 347 18.31 15.62 3.75
C ASP A 347 18.06 14.10 3.72
N VAL A 348 18.76 13.34 4.57
CA VAL A 348 18.65 11.90 4.75
C VAL A 348 18.61 11.57 6.25
N ASN A 349 17.68 10.71 6.68
CA ASN A 349 17.62 10.27 8.09
C ASN A 349 18.88 9.50 8.50
N ASP A 350 19.81 10.19 9.15
CA ASP A 350 20.96 9.59 9.84
C ASP A 350 21.04 10.00 11.33
N ASN A 351 20.33 11.06 11.76
CA ASN A 351 20.14 11.38 13.16
C ASN A 351 18.85 10.72 13.67
N LEU A 352 18.94 10.10 14.85
CA LEU A 352 17.78 9.55 15.54
C LEU A 352 17.22 10.55 16.56
N PRO A 353 15.90 10.55 16.80
CA PRO A 353 15.27 11.46 17.74
C PRO A 353 15.67 11.04 19.15
N THR A 354 16.26 11.97 19.90
CA THR A 354 16.84 11.72 21.23
C THR A 354 15.99 12.37 22.32
N PHE A 355 15.70 11.63 23.38
CA PHE A 355 15.01 12.20 24.55
C PHE A 355 15.92 13.16 25.33
N ASN A 356 15.38 14.33 25.68
CA ASN A 356 16.07 15.31 26.53
C ASN A 356 16.34 14.80 27.97
N ARG A 357 15.64 13.74 28.41
CA ARG A 357 15.86 13.04 29.68
C ARG A 357 15.62 11.55 29.50
N LEU A 358 16.38 10.70 30.18
CA LEU A 358 16.21 9.24 30.14
C LEU A 358 15.08 8.74 31.06
N SER A 359 14.64 9.58 32.01
CA SER A 359 13.52 9.29 32.90
C SER A 359 12.61 10.51 33.09
N TYR A 360 11.33 10.22 33.28
CA TYR A 360 10.27 11.18 33.59
C TYR A 360 9.43 10.63 34.74
N GLU A 361 8.92 11.51 35.59
CA GLU A 361 8.04 11.18 36.72
C GLU A 361 6.81 12.07 36.65
N VAL A 362 5.63 11.47 36.84
CA VAL A 362 4.34 12.13 36.70
C VAL A 362 3.35 11.59 37.73
N SER A 363 2.44 12.43 38.21
CA SER A 363 1.32 12.01 39.06
C SER A 363 -0.01 12.24 38.36
N VAL A 364 -0.91 11.26 38.40
CA VAL A 364 -2.29 11.40 37.92
C VAL A 364 -3.26 10.95 39.02
N GLU A 365 -4.39 11.63 39.13
CA GLU A 365 -5.53 11.14 39.94
C GLU A 365 -6.08 9.86 39.32
N GLU A 366 -6.56 8.95 40.15
CA GLU A 366 -7.29 7.77 39.68
C GLU A 366 -8.65 8.12 39.06
N ASN A 367 -9.31 7.14 38.45
CA ASN A 367 -10.59 7.30 37.74
C ASN A 367 -10.64 8.33 36.59
N ARG A 368 -9.57 9.12 36.36
CA ARG A 368 -9.48 10.07 35.25
C ARG A 368 -9.30 9.36 33.90
N VAL A 369 -9.99 9.86 32.89
CA VAL A 369 -9.94 9.40 31.49
C VAL A 369 -9.84 10.61 30.56
N ASP A 370 -9.22 10.43 29.40
CA ASP A 370 -8.93 11.45 28.38
C ASP A 370 -8.13 12.65 28.91
N VAL A 371 -7.33 12.43 29.95
CA VAL A 371 -6.39 13.41 30.50
C VAL A 371 -4.99 13.24 29.91
N GLU A 372 -4.40 14.35 29.44
CA GLU A 372 -2.97 14.48 29.18
C GLU A 372 -2.22 14.45 30.53
N ILE A 373 -1.20 13.60 30.65
CA ILE A 373 -0.39 13.49 31.87
C ILE A 373 1.05 13.99 31.68
N LEU A 374 1.64 13.79 30.49
CA LEU A 374 3.03 14.14 30.23
C LEU A 374 3.26 14.52 28.76
N ARG A 375 4.02 15.59 28.54
CA ARG A 375 4.64 15.92 27.24
C ARG A 375 6.12 15.56 27.26
N VAL A 376 6.59 14.92 26.20
CA VAL A 376 7.96 14.44 26.06
C VAL A 376 8.60 15.00 24.80
N ALA A 377 9.31 16.11 24.96
CA ALA A 377 10.09 16.72 23.87
C ALA A 377 11.36 15.93 23.55
N VAL A 378 11.63 15.76 22.26
CA VAL A 378 12.84 15.13 21.71
C VAL A 378 13.63 16.13 20.87
N THR A 379 14.93 15.87 20.74
CA THR A 379 15.83 16.58 19.85
C THR A 379 16.23 15.68 18.69
N ASP A 380 15.97 16.15 17.47
CA ASP A 380 16.40 15.56 16.21
C ASP A 380 17.09 16.68 15.41
N LYS A 381 18.10 16.34 14.60
CA LYS A 381 18.90 17.33 13.84
C LYS A 381 18.53 17.41 12.36
N ASP A 382 17.86 16.37 11.84
CA ASP A 382 17.40 16.28 10.46
C ASP A 382 16.48 17.47 10.12
N LEU A 383 16.27 17.75 8.83
CA LEU A 383 15.57 18.95 8.37
C LEU A 383 14.13 19.04 8.94
N ILE A 384 13.89 20.12 9.69
CA ILE A 384 12.65 20.34 10.44
C ILE A 384 11.41 20.27 9.52
N ASN A 385 10.38 19.55 9.99
CA ASN A 385 9.13 19.21 9.28
C ASN A 385 9.21 18.15 8.17
N THR A 386 10.36 17.53 7.89
CA THR A 386 10.42 16.38 6.95
C THR A 386 9.82 15.10 7.57
N ALA A 387 9.82 13.98 6.83
CA ALA A 387 9.57 12.66 7.41
C ALA A 387 10.78 12.11 8.18
N ASN A 388 11.96 12.70 7.98
CA ASN A 388 13.17 12.38 8.73
C ASN A 388 13.02 12.98 10.13
N TRP A 389 12.83 14.30 10.26
CA TRP A 389 12.66 14.94 11.57
C TRP A 389 11.40 14.56 12.38
N ARG A 390 10.28 14.18 11.72
CA ARG A 390 9.01 13.91 12.44
C ARG A 390 9.05 12.61 13.25
N ALA A 391 8.72 12.73 14.53
CA ALA A 391 8.82 11.69 15.54
C ALA A 391 7.54 10.85 15.66
N ASN A 392 7.73 9.57 15.94
CA ASN A 392 6.70 8.55 16.14
C ASN A 392 7.00 7.82 17.46
N TYR A 393 6.08 7.91 18.41
CA TYR A 393 6.26 7.41 19.78
C TYR A 393 5.51 6.10 19.98
N THR A 394 6.15 5.15 20.67
CA THR A 394 5.55 3.87 21.03
C THR A 394 5.76 3.53 22.50
N ILE A 395 4.79 2.86 23.11
CA ILE A 395 4.91 2.30 24.47
C ILE A 395 5.33 0.84 24.32
N LEU A 396 6.52 0.49 24.83
CA LEU A 396 7.11 -0.85 24.72
C LEU A 396 6.70 -1.79 25.86
N LYS A 397 6.49 -1.26 27.07
CA LYS A 397 6.17 -2.01 28.31
C LYS A 397 5.40 -1.15 29.31
N GLY A 398 4.72 -1.78 30.27
CA GLY A 398 4.03 -1.14 31.39
C GLY A 398 2.59 -0.71 31.07
N ASN A 399 2.04 -1.18 29.96
CA ASN A 399 0.72 -0.82 29.44
C ASN A 399 -0.07 -2.06 29.01
N GLU A 400 0.11 -3.17 29.72
CA GLU A 400 -0.44 -4.50 29.39
C GLU A 400 -1.98 -4.48 29.37
N ASN A 401 -2.58 -3.68 30.26
CA ASN A 401 -4.02 -3.49 30.38
C ASN A 401 -4.55 -2.43 29.39
N GLY A 402 -3.68 -1.69 28.70
CA GLY A 402 -4.05 -0.62 27.75
C GLY A 402 -4.68 0.61 28.41
N ASN A 403 -4.17 1.04 29.57
CA ASN A 403 -4.60 2.27 30.25
C ASN A 403 -4.04 3.55 29.61
N PHE A 404 -2.90 3.47 28.94
CA PHE A 404 -2.19 4.63 28.39
C PHE A 404 -2.17 4.63 26.86
N LYS A 405 -2.09 5.82 26.28
CA LYS A 405 -1.87 6.06 24.86
C LYS A 405 -0.88 7.20 24.69
N ILE A 406 0.08 7.06 23.79
CA ILE A 406 0.99 8.15 23.39
C ILE A 406 0.69 8.55 21.95
N VAL A 407 0.76 9.84 21.64
CA VAL A 407 0.58 10.41 20.30
C VAL A 407 1.57 11.56 20.07
N THR A 408 2.04 11.76 18.84
CA THR A 408 2.86 12.92 18.49
C THR A 408 1.97 14.17 18.31
N ASP A 409 2.35 15.29 18.93
CA ASP A 409 1.82 16.61 18.57
C ASP A 409 2.50 17.08 17.27
N PRO A 410 1.79 17.19 16.13
CA PRO A 410 2.40 17.48 14.83
C PRO A 410 2.93 18.92 14.69
N LYS A 411 2.74 19.78 15.70
CA LYS A 411 3.27 21.15 15.72
C LYS A 411 4.56 21.30 16.50
N THR A 412 4.73 20.51 17.58
CA THR A 412 5.88 20.60 18.48
C THR A 412 6.80 19.38 18.40
N ASN A 413 6.37 18.32 17.71
CA ASN A 413 7.03 17.01 17.62
C ASN A 413 7.14 16.29 18.98
N GLU A 414 6.36 16.71 19.98
CA GLU A 414 6.36 16.15 21.33
C GLU A 414 5.49 14.90 21.43
N GLY A 415 5.93 13.93 22.23
CA GLY A 415 5.14 12.77 22.62
C GLY A 415 4.18 13.14 23.74
N VAL A 416 2.89 13.22 23.43
CA VAL A 416 1.80 13.50 24.38
C VAL A 416 1.26 12.18 24.90
N LEU A 417 1.48 11.90 26.19
CA LEU A 417 1.02 10.71 26.89
C LEU A 417 -0.28 11.01 27.64
N CYS A 418 -1.32 10.22 27.37
CA CYS A 418 -2.66 10.36 27.94
C CYS A 418 -3.16 9.05 28.58
N VAL A 419 -4.10 9.18 29.53
CA VAL A 419 -4.84 8.06 30.11
C VAL A 419 -6.14 7.84 29.35
N VAL A 420 -6.35 6.62 28.82
CA VAL A 420 -7.50 6.22 27.98
C VAL A 420 -8.37 5.12 28.62
N LYS A 421 -7.95 4.57 29.75
CA LYS A 421 -8.80 3.80 30.69
C LYS A 421 -8.43 4.21 32.11
N PRO A 422 -9.39 4.33 33.04
CA PRO A 422 -9.10 4.78 34.39
C PRO A 422 -8.04 3.89 35.06
N LEU A 423 -7.26 4.50 35.95
CA LEU A 423 -6.43 3.82 36.92
C LEU A 423 -7.22 3.66 38.22
N ASN A 424 -6.81 2.70 39.05
CA ASN A 424 -7.31 2.44 40.40
C ASN A 424 -6.08 2.35 41.33
N TYR A 425 -6.05 3.10 42.42
CA TYR A 425 -4.92 3.25 43.32
C TYR A 425 -4.74 2.02 44.22
N GLU A 426 -5.84 1.50 44.75
CA GLU A 426 -5.94 0.32 45.62
C GLU A 426 -5.46 -0.95 44.90
N GLU A 427 -5.68 -1.05 43.59
CA GLU A 427 -5.13 -2.07 42.70
C GLU A 427 -3.65 -1.81 42.36
N LYS A 428 -3.26 -0.56 42.00
CA LYS A 428 -1.86 -0.26 41.63
C LYS A 428 -1.44 1.21 41.73
N GLN A 429 -0.80 1.55 42.85
CA GLN A 429 -0.29 2.89 43.19
C GLN A 429 0.83 3.45 42.27
N GLU A 430 1.65 2.59 41.65
CA GLU A 430 2.78 3.00 40.80
C GLU A 430 2.91 2.12 39.55
N MET A 431 3.13 2.75 38.39
CA MET A 431 3.32 2.09 37.10
C MET A 431 4.56 2.62 36.39
N THR A 432 5.40 1.72 35.87
CA THR A 432 6.62 2.07 35.12
C THR A 432 6.46 1.71 33.65
N LEU A 433 6.31 2.74 32.81
CA LEU A 433 6.22 2.63 31.36
C LEU A 433 7.62 2.70 30.74
N GLN A 434 7.89 1.88 29.74
CA GLN A 434 9.04 2.07 28.85
C GLN A 434 8.53 2.61 27.52
N ILE A 435 8.90 3.85 27.18
CA ILE A 435 8.57 4.47 25.88
C ILE A 435 9.79 4.47 24.97
N SER A 436 9.56 4.45 23.66
CA SER A 436 10.58 4.71 22.66
C SER A 436 10.10 5.68 21.58
N VAL A 437 11.05 6.32 20.93
CA VAL A 437 10.82 7.23 19.81
C VAL A 437 11.69 6.84 18.62
N VAL A 438 11.09 6.87 17.43
CA VAL A 438 11.72 6.70 16.12
C VAL A 438 11.15 7.75 15.17
N ASN A 439 11.72 7.92 14.00
CA ASN A 439 11.20 8.81 12.97
C ASN A 439 10.01 8.19 12.21
N GLU A 440 9.30 8.97 11.40
CA GLU A 440 8.38 8.43 10.39
C GLU A 440 9.14 7.75 9.24
N ALA A 441 10.28 8.30 8.82
CA ALA A 441 11.15 7.72 7.82
C ALA A 441 12.03 6.59 8.41
N PRO A 442 12.41 5.57 7.62
CA PRO A 442 13.38 4.57 8.05
C PRO A 442 14.80 5.16 8.11
N ASN A 443 15.52 4.89 9.20
CA ASN A 443 16.92 5.27 9.39
C ASN A 443 17.84 4.67 8.31
N PHE A 444 18.66 5.52 7.69
CA PHE A 444 19.64 5.16 6.67
C PHE A 444 20.80 4.30 7.21
N ALA A 445 21.21 4.53 8.47
CA ALA A 445 22.40 3.93 9.05
C ALA A 445 22.22 2.46 9.50
N SER A 446 21.00 2.02 9.86
CA SER A 446 20.75 0.62 10.23
C SER A 446 19.28 0.21 10.28
N SER A 447 18.95 -0.98 9.75
CA SER A 447 17.68 -1.66 10.02
C SER A 447 17.54 -2.24 11.44
N ARG A 448 18.54 -2.02 12.31
CA ARG A 448 18.58 -2.50 13.71
C ARG A 448 18.74 -1.38 14.74
N SER A 449 18.60 -0.12 14.38
CA SER A 449 18.55 0.95 15.38
C SER A 449 17.26 0.85 16.20
N THR A 450 17.33 0.23 17.39
CA THR A 450 16.34 0.47 18.44
C THR A 450 16.32 1.97 18.72
N GLY A 451 15.15 2.60 18.55
CA GLY A 451 14.96 4.02 18.80
C GLY A 451 15.36 4.43 20.21
N SER A 452 15.52 5.75 20.44
CA SER A 452 15.82 6.25 21.78
C SER A 452 14.73 5.79 22.75
N MET A 453 15.11 5.46 23.99
CA MET A 453 14.23 4.91 25.02
C MET A 453 14.27 5.75 26.28
N ALA A 454 13.11 5.97 26.90
CA ALA A 454 12.97 6.61 28.19
C ALA A 454 11.99 5.84 29.08
N THR A 455 12.18 5.95 30.39
CA THR A 455 11.28 5.37 31.40
C THR A 455 10.36 6.45 31.96
N VAL A 456 9.05 6.21 31.98
CA VAL A 456 8.07 7.11 32.61
C VAL A 456 7.48 6.41 33.84
N THR A 457 7.72 6.97 35.02
CA THR A 457 7.09 6.52 36.27
C THR A 457 5.80 7.31 36.49
N VAL A 458 4.67 6.63 36.48
CA VAL A 458 3.35 7.19 36.78
C VAL A 458 2.98 6.81 38.20
N ARG A 459 2.86 7.80 39.09
CA ARG A 459 2.26 7.66 40.41
C ARG A 459 0.76 7.91 40.30
N VAL A 460 -0.04 6.97 40.78
CA VAL A 460 -1.48 7.21 40.99
C VAL A 460 -1.64 7.97 42.30
N LYS A 461 -2.57 8.92 42.34
CA LYS A 461 -3.03 9.60 43.55
C LYS A 461 -4.40 9.06 43.92
N ASN A 462 -4.53 8.57 45.16
CA ASN A 462 -5.80 8.17 45.75
C ASN A 462 -6.82 9.33 45.70
N GLN A 463 -8.07 8.99 45.45
CA GLN A 463 -9.25 9.86 45.55
C GLN A 463 -10.38 9.12 46.26
N ASP A 464 -10.38 9.16 47.60
CA ASP A 464 -11.50 8.91 48.53
C ASP A 464 -12.87 8.71 47.84
N GLU A 465 -13.14 7.46 47.44
CA GLU A 465 -14.24 7.00 46.60
C GLU A 465 -15.55 6.89 47.39
N GLY A 466 -16.60 6.33 46.77
CA GLY A 466 -17.75 5.82 47.50
C GLY A 466 -17.55 4.36 47.94
N PRO A 467 -18.46 3.81 48.77
CA PRO A 467 -18.45 2.38 49.06
C PRO A 467 -18.65 1.61 47.76
N GLU A 468 -17.86 0.56 47.52
CA GLU A 468 -17.96 -0.27 46.33
C GLU A 468 -18.88 -1.48 46.53
N CYS A 469 -19.72 -1.71 45.52
CA CYS A 469 -20.67 -2.81 45.45
C CYS A 469 -20.08 -3.98 44.61
N ARG A 470 -18.96 -4.57 45.05
CA ARG A 470 -18.40 -5.82 44.48
C ARG A 470 -18.79 -7.04 45.35
N PRO A 471 -19.47 -8.07 44.80
CA PRO A 471 -19.99 -8.19 43.44
C PRO A 471 -21.30 -7.41 43.25
N ALA A 472 -21.53 -6.87 42.04
CA ALA A 472 -22.73 -6.09 41.72
C ALA A 472 -24.05 -6.87 41.87
N VAL A 473 -23.97 -8.21 41.78
CA VAL A 473 -25.04 -9.13 42.17
C VAL A 473 -24.49 -10.12 43.20
N GLN A 474 -25.06 -10.14 44.39
CA GLN A 474 -24.82 -11.16 45.41
C GLN A 474 -26.00 -12.14 45.41
N ILE A 475 -25.73 -13.44 45.58
CA ILE A 475 -26.75 -14.49 45.52
C ILE A 475 -26.85 -15.22 46.86
N VAL A 476 -28.08 -15.46 47.31
CA VAL A 476 -28.41 -16.17 48.56
C VAL A 476 -29.46 -17.24 48.26
N ARG A 477 -29.48 -18.33 49.02
CA ARG A 477 -30.43 -19.45 48.87
C ARG A 477 -31.27 -19.59 50.13
N ILE A 478 -32.59 -19.47 50.00
CA ILE A 478 -33.52 -19.48 51.12
C ILE A 478 -34.70 -20.38 50.75
N LYS A 479 -35.12 -21.28 51.65
CA LYS A 479 -36.35 -22.07 51.43
C LYS A 479 -37.56 -21.20 51.69
N GLU A 480 -38.63 -21.38 50.92
CA GLU A 480 -39.80 -20.51 51.05
C GLU A 480 -40.53 -20.67 52.39
N ASN A 481 -40.57 -21.90 52.91
CA ASN A 481 -41.16 -22.23 54.21
C ASN A 481 -40.35 -21.77 55.44
N VAL A 482 -39.35 -20.90 55.26
CA VAL A 482 -38.55 -20.34 56.37
C VAL A 482 -39.43 -19.42 57.24
N PRO A 483 -39.37 -19.55 58.59
CA PRO A 483 -40.19 -18.74 59.48
C PRO A 483 -39.96 -17.22 59.34
N VAL A 484 -41.05 -16.46 59.42
CA VAL A 484 -41.03 -15.01 59.59
C VAL A 484 -40.16 -14.64 60.80
N SER A 485 -39.45 -13.51 60.71
CA SER A 485 -38.40 -13.01 61.60
C SER A 485 -37.05 -13.75 61.57
N THR A 486 -36.88 -14.77 60.73
CA THR A 486 -35.54 -15.34 60.46
C THR A 486 -34.61 -14.27 59.86
N LYS A 487 -33.35 -14.25 60.33
CA LYS A 487 -32.27 -13.41 59.81
C LYS A 487 -31.35 -14.23 58.89
N ASP A 488 -30.90 -13.64 57.79
CA ASP A 488 -29.92 -14.24 56.90
C ASP A 488 -28.93 -13.20 56.34
N ILE A 489 -27.88 -13.68 55.68
CA ILE A 489 -26.84 -12.86 55.03
C ILE A 489 -27.48 -12.04 53.92
N GLY A 490 -27.45 -10.72 54.05
CA GLY A 490 -27.87 -9.80 52.99
C GLY A 490 -26.69 -9.26 52.19
N TYR A 491 -26.88 -8.11 51.55
CA TYR A 491 -25.86 -7.50 50.70
C TYR A 491 -24.77 -6.80 51.52
N LYS A 492 -23.50 -6.94 51.11
CA LYS A 492 -22.37 -6.22 51.73
C LYS A 492 -21.57 -5.44 50.69
N ALA A 493 -21.50 -4.13 50.87
CA ALA A 493 -20.54 -3.26 50.21
C ALA A 493 -19.27 -3.12 51.08
N HIS A 494 -18.21 -2.58 50.49
CA HIS A 494 -16.99 -2.22 51.21
C HIS A 494 -16.44 -0.89 50.71
N ASP A 495 -16.01 -0.05 51.63
CA ASP A 495 -15.17 1.13 51.40
C ASP A 495 -13.81 0.62 50.84
N PRO A 496 -13.39 1.03 49.63
CA PRO A 496 -12.21 0.46 48.97
C PRO A 496 -10.90 0.86 49.64
N GLU A 497 -10.79 2.10 50.16
CA GLU A 497 -9.60 2.63 50.85
C GLU A 497 -9.24 1.85 52.10
N THR A 498 -10.25 1.48 52.90
CA THR A 498 -10.09 0.74 54.16
C THR A 498 -10.32 -0.76 54.00
N ASN A 499 -10.88 -1.20 52.87
CA ASN A 499 -11.38 -2.55 52.62
C ASN A 499 -12.31 -3.04 53.76
N SER A 500 -13.21 -2.16 54.20
CA SER A 500 -14.07 -2.37 55.36
C SER A 500 -15.55 -2.16 55.03
N SER A 501 -16.42 -2.81 55.79
CA SER A 501 -17.89 -2.58 55.74
C SER A 501 -18.39 -1.72 56.91
N SER A 502 -17.47 -1.13 57.70
CA SER A 502 -17.77 -0.19 58.78
C SER A 502 -18.14 1.20 58.24
N GLY A 503 -19.11 1.88 58.86
CA GLY A 503 -19.56 3.23 58.46
C GLY A 503 -20.64 3.23 57.38
N ILE A 504 -20.72 2.17 56.58
CA ILE A 504 -21.70 2.01 55.49
C ILE A 504 -23.11 1.77 56.06
N ARG A 505 -24.07 2.57 55.59
CA ARG A 505 -25.51 2.42 55.82
C ARG A 505 -26.22 1.81 54.61
N TYR A 506 -27.16 0.91 54.86
CA TYR A 506 -27.88 0.15 53.84
C TYR A 506 -29.37 0.51 53.79
N GLU A 507 -29.88 0.80 52.60
CA GLU A 507 -31.30 1.10 52.34
C GLU A 507 -31.86 0.20 51.23
N LYS A 508 -33.13 -0.23 51.34
CA LYS A 508 -33.80 -1.10 50.36
C LYS A 508 -34.56 -0.25 49.34
N LEU A 509 -34.04 -0.12 48.12
CA LEU A 509 -34.64 0.70 47.06
C LEU A 509 -35.80 0.02 46.34
N SER A 510 -35.66 -1.26 46.01
CA SER A 510 -36.68 -2.02 45.27
C SER A 510 -36.91 -3.38 45.89
N ASP A 511 -38.19 -3.69 46.09
CA ASP A 511 -38.74 -4.95 46.54
C ASP A 511 -40.17 -5.04 45.99
N PRO A 512 -40.49 -6.03 45.13
CA PRO A 512 -41.79 -6.12 44.47
C PRO A 512 -42.93 -6.64 45.38
N GLU A 513 -42.64 -7.35 46.47
CA GLU A 513 -43.65 -8.06 47.28
C GLU A 513 -43.64 -7.68 48.78
N GLY A 514 -42.60 -6.99 49.23
CA GLY A 514 -42.41 -6.56 50.60
C GLY A 514 -42.04 -7.68 51.57
N TRP A 515 -41.46 -8.79 51.10
CA TRP A 515 -41.18 -9.95 51.95
C TRP A 515 -39.98 -9.77 52.90
N VAL A 516 -39.09 -8.82 52.64
CA VAL A 516 -37.83 -8.67 53.41
C VAL A 516 -37.55 -7.24 53.85
N SER A 517 -36.91 -7.08 55.00
CA SER A 517 -36.23 -5.83 55.42
C SER A 517 -34.73 -6.01 55.45
N VAL A 518 -34.01 -4.91 55.20
CA VAL A 518 -32.54 -4.82 55.29
C VAL A 518 -32.19 -4.07 56.57
N ASP A 519 -31.20 -4.56 57.30
CA ASP A 519 -30.67 -3.95 58.52
C ASP A 519 -29.69 -2.81 58.16
N GLU A 520 -30.01 -1.58 58.59
CA GLU A 520 -29.30 -0.35 58.18
C GLU A 520 -27.78 -0.41 58.40
N ASN A 521 -27.31 -1.10 59.45
CA ASN A 521 -25.90 -1.04 59.88
C ASN A 521 -25.08 -2.27 59.46
N SER A 522 -25.72 -3.35 59.00
CA SER A 522 -25.04 -4.61 58.67
C SER A 522 -25.33 -5.16 57.28
N GLY A 523 -26.31 -4.57 56.56
CA GLY A 523 -26.78 -5.05 55.27
C GLY A 523 -27.54 -6.38 55.33
N SER A 524 -27.68 -6.99 56.51
CA SER A 524 -28.31 -8.29 56.74
C SER A 524 -29.81 -8.25 56.41
N ILE A 525 -30.36 -9.35 55.87
CA ILE A 525 -31.80 -9.44 55.58
C ILE A 525 -32.58 -10.07 56.73
N THR A 526 -33.85 -9.69 56.81
CA THR A 526 -34.86 -10.15 57.78
C THR A 526 -36.15 -10.46 57.04
N ILE A 527 -36.69 -11.67 57.24
CA ILE A 527 -37.91 -12.11 56.56
C ILE A 527 -39.13 -11.53 57.31
N LEU A 528 -39.91 -10.67 56.64
CA LEU A 528 -41.09 -9.97 57.18
C LEU A 528 -42.41 -10.71 56.91
N ARG A 529 -42.46 -11.51 55.85
CA ARG A 529 -43.62 -12.28 55.39
C ARG A 529 -43.15 -13.66 54.96
N SER A 530 -44.04 -14.65 54.93
CA SER A 530 -43.73 -15.92 54.26
C SER A 530 -43.27 -15.64 52.84
N LEU A 531 -42.21 -16.32 52.43
CA LEU A 531 -41.78 -16.36 51.04
C LEU A 531 -42.69 -17.37 50.31
N ASP A 532 -42.87 -17.18 49.01
CA ASP A 532 -43.83 -17.90 48.17
C ASP A 532 -43.20 -17.95 46.76
N ARG A 533 -42.72 -19.11 46.32
CA ARG A 533 -41.97 -19.25 45.07
C ARG A 533 -42.89 -19.21 43.85
N GLU A 534 -44.15 -19.59 44.02
CA GLU A 534 -45.20 -19.69 43.01
C GLU A 534 -45.93 -18.35 42.80
N ALA A 535 -45.63 -17.35 43.64
CA ALA A 535 -46.04 -15.97 43.50
C ALA A 535 -45.75 -15.44 42.09
N LYS A 536 -46.78 -14.83 41.48
CA LYS A 536 -46.83 -14.46 40.05
C LYS A 536 -45.78 -13.45 39.58
N THR A 537 -45.06 -12.82 40.51
CA THR A 537 -43.96 -11.87 40.27
C THR A 537 -42.60 -12.57 40.20
N ILE A 538 -42.46 -13.76 40.77
CA ILE A 538 -41.26 -14.59 40.70
C ILE A 538 -41.11 -15.21 39.32
N ARG A 539 -39.86 -15.35 38.87
CA ARG A 539 -39.50 -16.04 37.64
C ARG A 539 -38.28 -16.91 37.89
N ASN A 540 -38.35 -18.16 37.47
CA ASN A 540 -37.27 -19.16 37.62
C ASN A 540 -36.81 -19.34 39.08
N GLY A 541 -37.70 -19.14 40.07
CA GLY A 541 -37.36 -19.18 41.50
C GLY A 541 -36.46 -18.04 42.01
N ILE A 542 -36.25 -16.97 41.23
CA ILE A 542 -35.38 -15.85 41.63
C ILE A 542 -36.19 -14.61 42.02
N TYR A 543 -35.98 -14.15 43.24
CA TYR A 543 -36.51 -12.93 43.83
C TYR A 543 -35.38 -11.89 43.95
N ASN A 544 -35.41 -10.84 43.12
CA ASN A 544 -34.39 -9.80 43.10
C ASN A 544 -34.84 -8.58 43.91
N ILE A 545 -34.01 -8.14 44.85
CA ILE A 545 -34.14 -6.85 45.55
C ILE A 545 -32.93 -5.96 45.24
N THR A 546 -33.10 -4.64 45.21
CA THR A 546 -31.98 -3.70 45.03
C THR A 546 -31.71 -2.95 46.33
N ILE A 547 -30.43 -2.91 46.72
CA ILE A 547 -29.95 -2.34 47.97
C ILE A 547 -28.98 -1.21 47.64
N LEU A 548 -29.24 -0.04 48.21
CA LEU A 548 -28.35 1.11 48.22
C LEU A 548 -27.41 0.97 49.42
N ALA A 549 -26.10 1.00 49.19
CA ALA A 549 -25.11 1.18 50.24
C ALA A 549 -24.62 2.63 50.19
N SER A 550 -24.43 3.26 51.35
CA SER A 550 -24.12 4.68 51.48
C SER A 550 -23.12 4.96 52.60
N ASP A 551 -22.11 5.77 52.31
CA ASP A 551 -21.07 6.21 53.26
C ASP A 551 -21.49 7.50 54.01
N GLU A 552 -20.78 7.86 55.09
CA GLU A 552 -20.96 9.12 55.81
C GLU A 552 -20.81 10.35 54.90
N GLY A 553 -19.96 10.28 53.86
CA GLY A 553 -19.85 11.28 52.79
C GLY A 553 -21.07 11.39 51.86
N LYS A 554 -22.12 10.57 52.06
CA LYS A 554 -23.31 10.42 51.20
C LYS A 554 -23.01 9.94 49.77
N ARG A 555 -21.83 9.34 49.57
CA ARG A 555 -21.48 8.60 48.36
C ARG A 555 -22.17 7.25 48.40
N THR A 556 -22.64 6.74 47.25
CA THR A 556 -23.53 5.58 47.22
C THR A 556 -23.24 4.62 46.07
N CYS A 557 -23.34 3.31 46.33
CA CYS A 557 -23.40 2.28 45.30
C CYS A 557 -24.70 1.49 45.40
N THR A 558 -25.13 0.87 44.29
CA THR A 558 -26.32 0.01 44.25
C THR A 558 -25.91 -1.43 43.96
N GLY A 559 -26.22 -2.34 44.87
CA GLY A 559 -26.08 -3.79 44.70
C GLY A 559 -27.43 -4.44 44.44
N THR A 560 -27.43 -5.57 43.74
CA THR A 560 -28.60 -6.46 43.65
C THR A 560 -28.39 -7.67 44.53
N LEU A 561 -29.37 -8.02 45.36
CA LEU A 561 -29.40 -9.29 46.08
C LEU A 561 -30.41 -10.21 45.37
N GLY A 562 -29.90 -11.24 44.70
CA GLY A 562 -30.70 -12.28 44.07
C GLY A 562 -30.95 -13.41 45.07
N ILE A 563 -32.15 -13.44 45.65
CA ILE A 563 -32.58 -14.52 46.53
C ILE A 563 -33.15 -15.64 45.63
N ILE A 564 -32.47 -16.78 45.62
CA ILE A 564 -32.99 -18.02 45.04
C ILE A 564 -33.89 -18.67 46.08
N LEU A 565 -35.17 -18.80 45.75
CA LEU A 565 -36.13 -19.55 46.54
C LEU A 565 -35.98 -21.04 46.24
N GLU A 566 -35.64 -21.80 47.27
CA GLU A 566 -35.58 -23.26 47.21
C GLU A 566 -36.95 -23.86 47.48
N ASP A 567 -37.46 -24.54 46.44
CA ASP A 567 -38.78 -25.15 46.30
C ASP A 567 -39.13 -26.15 47.41
N VAL A 568 -40.39 -26.12 47.85
CA VAL A 568 -40.97 -27.03 48.85
C VAL A 568 -42.31 -27.56 48.33
N ASN A 569 -42.57 -28.86 48.51
CA ASN A 569 -43.83 -29.51 48.13
C ASN A 569 -44.99 -29.01 49.01
N ASP A 570 -45.61 -27.90 48.60
CA ASP A 570 -46.53 -27.07 49.38
C ASP A 570 -47.90 -26.97 48.66
N ASN A 571 -47.91 -27.00 47.33
CA ASN A 571 -49.12 -27.14 46.53
C ASN A 571 -49.40 -28.62 46.20
N GLY A 572 -50.31 -28.88 45.28
CA GLY A 572 -50.57 -30.23 44.80
C GLY A 572 -51.36 -30.21 43.50
N PRO A 573 -51.29 -31.29 42.71
CA PRO A 573 -51.59 -31.23 41.30
C PRO A 573 -53.08 -31.03 41.06
N PHE A 574 -53.42 -29.98 40.33
CA PHE A 574 -54.79 -29.62 40.01
C PHE A 574 -55.06 -29.72 38.51
N ILE A 575 -56.33 -29.94 38.14
CA ILE A 575 -56.75 -29.92 36.73
C ILE A 575 -57.29 -28.52 36.40
N PRO A 576 -56.65 -27.74 35.50
CA PRO A 576 -57.14 -26.42 35.11
C PRO A 576 -58.47 -26.49 34.35
N GLU A 577 -58.57 -27.39 33.36
CA GLU A 577 -59.77 -27.59 32.55
C GLU A 577 -60.80 -28.50 33.25
N ARG A 578 -61.60 -27.93 34.14
CA ARG A 578 -62.62 -28.68 34.90
C ARG A 578 -63.86 -29.12 34.10
N THR A 579 -64.00 -28.70 32.83
CA THR A 579 -65.16 -29.02 31.99
C THR A 579 -64.74 -29.88 30.81
N VAL A 580 -65.24 -31.11 30.73
CA VAL A 580 -64.83 -32.10 29.72
C VAL A 580 -65.99 -32.38 28.77
N ILE A 581 -65.89 -31.97 27.51
CA ILE A 581 -66.95 -32.17 26.52
C ILE A 581 -66.66 -33.39 25.64
N MET A 582 -67.59 -34.33 25.60
CA MET A 582 -67.46 -35.62 24.91
C MET A 582 -68.61 -35.80 23.91
N CYS A 583 -68.28 -35.70 22.62
CA CYS A 583 -69.22 -35.95 21.54
C CYS A 583 -69.32 -37.45 21.25
N LYS A 584 -70.36 -38.12 21.77
CA LYS A 584 -70.45 -39.60 21.87
C LYS A 584 -70.37 -40.33 20.51
N THR A 585 -70.72 -39.65 19.42
CA THR A 585 -70.67 -40.20 18.04
C THR A 585 -69.27 -40.18 17.41
N VAL A 586 -68.33 -39.39 17.95
CA VAL A 586 -66.98 -39.20 17.40
C VAL A 586 -65.83 -39.29 18.42
N MET A 587 -66.14 -39.31 19.73
CA MET A 587 -65.18 -39.39 20.83
C MET A 587 -65.59 -40.48 21.84
N SER A 588 -64.80 -41.55 21.95
CA SER A 588 -64.92 -42.57 23.01
C SER A 588 -64.19 -42.22 24.31
N SER A 589 -63.31 -41.21 24.25
CA SER A 589 -62.52 -40.74 25.39
C SER A 589 -62.10 -39.28 25.22
N ALA A 590 -61.74 -38.65 26.32
CA ALA A 590 -61.17 -37.31 26.39
C ALA A 590 -59.86 -37.34 27.20
N GLU A 591 -59.00 -36.36 26.95
CA GLU A 591 -57.74 -36.17 27.66
C GLU A 591 -57.94 -35.11 28.75
N ILE A 592 -57.35 -35.34 29.92
CA ILE A 592 -57.29 -34.39 31.04
C ILE A 592 -55.82 -34.21 31.41
N VAL A 593 -55.41 -32.95 31.60
CA VAL A 593 -54.03 -32.59 31.96
C VAL A 593 -54.06 -31.96 33.36
N ALA A 594 -53.18 -32.42 34.23
CA ALA A 594 -52.93 -31.79 35.53
C ALA A 594 -51.70 -30.90 35.47
N VAL A 595 -51.63 -29.93 36.36
CA VAL A 595 -50.52 -29.01 36.54
C VAL A 595 -50.21 -28.94 38.04
N ASP A 596 -48.94 -29.00 38.38
CA ASP A 596 -48.45 -28.58 39.70
C ASP A 596 -47.80 -27.19 39.58
N PRO A 597 -47.97 -26.30 40.58
CA PRO A 597 -47.18 -25.09 40.70
C PRO A 597 -45.69 -25.35 40.99
N ASP A 598 -45.41 -26.33 41.87
CA ASP A 598 -44.09 -26.65 42.44
C ASP A 598 -43.11 -27.23 41.39
N GLU A 599 -41.82 -27.39 41.73
CA GLU A 599 -40.83 -27.86 40.76
C GLU A 599 -41.13 -29.27 40.21
N PRO A 600 -40.58 -29.61 39.02
CA PRO A 600 -40.55 -30.98 38.51
C PRO A 600 -39.81 -31.98 39.42
N THR A 601 -39.24 -31.57 40.55
CA THR A 601 -38.76 -32.44 41.63
C THR A 601 -39.85 -32.89 42.60
N HIS A 602 -40.94 -32.13 42.70
CA HIS A 602 -42.05 -32.30 43.65
C HIS A 602 -43.35 -32.70 42.96
N GLY A 603 -43.70 -32.07 41.82
CA GLY A 603 -44.89 -32.41 41.04
C GLY A 603 -44.83 -33.74 40.24
N PRO A 604 -44.81 -33.71 38.89
CA PRO A 604 -44.94 -34.92 38.08
C PRO A 604 -43.77 -35.89 38.27
N PRO A 605 -43.92 -37.22 38.08
CA PRO A 605 -45.01 -37.89 37.40
C PRO A 605 -46.25 -38.10 38.26
N PHE A 606 -47.41 -37.61 37.82
CA PHE A 606 -48.65 -37.72 38.58
C PHE A 606 -49.22 -39.13 38.59
N ASP A 607 -49.92 -39.49 39.66
CA ASP A 607 -50.87 -40.61 39.72
C ASP A 607 -52.32 -40.11 39.59
N PHE A 608 -53.14 -40.87 38.86
CA PHE A 608 -54.49 -40.46 38.44
C PHE A 608 -55.50 -41.53 38.83
N SER A 609 -56.33 -41.23 39.84
CA SER A 609 -57.33 -42.15 40.39
C SER A 609 -58.74 -41.54 40.44
N LEU A 610 -59.76 -42.39 40.43
CA LEU A 610 -61.16 -41.99 40.62
C LEU A 610 -61.52 -42.21 42.09
N GLU A 611 -61.75 -41.12 42.84
CA GLU A 611 -61.98 -41.20 44.28
C GLU A 611 -63.48 -41.25 44.59
N GLY A 612 -63.91 -42.38 45.18
CA GLY A 612 -65.31 -42.70 45.42
C GLY A 612 -65.44 -44.11 46.01
N VAL A 613 -65.13 -44.23 47.30
CA VAL A 613 -65.07 -45.50 48.04
C VAL A 613 -66.41 -46.25 47.99
N SER A 614 -66.42 -47.42 47.34
CA SER A 614 -67.51 -48.41 47.23
C SER A 614 -68.88 -47.91 46.71
N ASP A 615 -69.40 -48.59 45.67
CA ASP A 615 -70.74 -48.40 45.09
C ASP A 615 -71.10 -46.98 44.61
N SER A 616 -70.13 -46.26 44.02
CA SER A 616 -70.44 -45.12 43.15
C SER A 616 -70.76 -45.58 41.72
N GLU A 617 -71.85 -45.07 41.13
CA GLU A 617 -72.15 -45.33 39.71
C GLU A 617 -71.05 -44.86 38.76
N VAL A 618 -70.20 -43.93 39.23
CA VAL A 618 -69.06 -43.35 38.49
C VAL A 618 -68.10 -44.45 38.03
N LEU A 619 -67.71 -45.39 38.92
CA LEU A 619 -66.80 -46.48 38.55
C LEU A 619 -67.39 -47.48 37.54
N ARG A 620 -68.73 -47.52 37.41
CA ARG A 620 -69.42 -48.30 36.38
C ARG A 620 -69.52 -47.56 35.04
N MET A 621 -69.58 -46.23 35.05
CA MET A 621 -69.74 -45.39 33.86
C MET A 621 -68.43 -44.80 33.33
N TRP A 622 -67.34 -44.81 34.11
CA TRP A 622 -66.08 -44.13 33.79
C TRP A 622 -64.85 -44.96 34.10
N ARG A 623 -63.87 -44.90 33.19
CA ARG A 623 -62.52 -45.44 33.36
C ARG A 623 -61.51 -44.35 33.09
N LEU A 624 -60.61 -44.14 34.05
CA LEU A 624 -59.44 -43.28 33.93
C LEU A 624 -58.20 -44.15 33.66
N THR A 625 -57.35 -43.76 32.72
CA THR A 625 -56.06 -44.41 32.47
C THR A 625 -54.98 -43.35 32.22
N LYS A 626 -53.88 -43.39 32.97
CA LYS A 626 -52.71 -42.51 32.74
C LYS A 626 -52.22 -42.62 31.28
N MET A 627 -51.92 -41.50 30.64
CA MET A 627 -51.39 -41.43 29.26
C MET A 627 -49.90 -41.15 29.23
N ASN A 628 -49.46 -40.18 30.03
CA ASN A 628 -48.07 -39.78 30.23
C ASN A 628 -47.95 -39.21 31.66
N ASP A 629 -46.84 -38.55 31.99
CA ASP A 629 -46.56 -38.10 33.36
C ASP A 629 -47.35 -36.87 33.83
N THR A 630 -48.03 -36.15 32.93
CA THR A 630 -48.87 -34.98 33.24
C THR A 630 -50.34 -35.15 32.88
N ALA A 631 -50.71 -36.18 32.12
CA ALA A 631 -52.04 -36.35 31.54
C ALA A 631 -52.61 -37.76 31.65
N ALA A 632 -53.93 -37.84 31.72
CA ALA A 632 -54.71 -39.07 31.73
C ALA A 632 -55.87 -39.03 30.74
N ARG A 633 -56.36 -40.21 30.37
CA ARG A 633 -57.50 -40.42 29.48
C ARG A 633 -58.73 -40.80 30.29
N LEU A 634 -59.75 -39.95 30.26
CA LEU A 634 -61.08 -40.28 30.77
C LEU A 634 -61.91 -40.91 29.64
N SER A 635 -62.41 -42.11 29.88
CA SER A 635 -63.22 -42.89 28.92
C SER A 635 -64.51 -43.33 29.58
N TYR A 636 -65.61 -43.38 28.83
CA TYR A 636 -66.88 -43.90 29.36
C TYR A 636 -67.01 -45.41 29.16
N LEU A 637 -67.77 -46.05 30.05
CA LEU A 637 -68.08 -47.48 30.06
C LEU A 637 -69.59 -47.70 30.14
N ASN A 638 -70.07 -48.83 29.60
CA ASN A 638 -71.47 -49.28 29.70
C ASN A 638 -72.50 -48.30 29.10
N ASP A 639 -72.10 -47.57 28.05
CA ASP A 639 -72.91 -46.67 27.22
C ASP A 639 -73.84 -45.70 28.01
N PRO A 640 -73.28 -44.74 28.77
CA PRO A 640 -74.07 -43.76 29.50
C PRO A 640 -74.96 -42.90 28.59
N GLN A 641 -76.03 -42.37 29.16
CA GLN A 641 -76.98 -41.49 28.48
C GLN A 641 -76.36 -40.13 28.17
N PHE A 642 -76.97 -39.38 27.26
CA PHE A 642 -76.61 -37.98 27.03
C PHE A 642 -76.98 -37.13 28.25
N GLY A 643 -76.05 -36.32 28.74
CA GLY A 643 -76.23 -35.60 30.01
C GLY A 643 -74.94 -35.02 30.59
N ARG A 644 -75.06 -34.52 31.82
CA ARG A 644 -73.95 -33.99 32.62
C ARG A 644 -73.62 -34.97 33.74
N TYR A 645 -72.34 -35.22 33.96
CA TYR A 645 -71.82 -36.14 34.96
C TYR A 645 -70.69 -35.49 35.75
N THR A 646 -70.80 -35.47 37.09
CA THR A 646 -69.70 -35.05 37.96
C THR A 646 -68.76 -36.22 38.18
N VAL A 647 -67.51 -36.12 37.73
CA VAL A 647 -66.49 -37.17 37.91
C VAL A 647 -65.41 -36.66 38.87
N PRO A 648 -65.32 -37.19 40.11
CA PRO A 648 -64.23 -36.87 41.04
C PRO A 648 -62.93 -37.59 40.61
N VAL A 649 -61.96 -36.80 40.17
CA VAL A 649 -60.60 -37.27 39.88
C VAL A 649 -59.67 -36.83 41.00
N ARG A 650 -59.04 -37.78 41.69
CA ARG A 650 -57.89 -37.53 42.56
C ARG A 650 -56.65 -37.57 41.69
N VAL A 651 -55.91 -36.47 41.68
CA VAL A 651 -54.54 -36.43 41.17
C VAL A 651 -53.60 -36.37 42.37
N ALA A 652 -52.53 -37.15 42.33
CA ALA A 652 -51.45 -37.10 43.32
C ALA A 652 -50.11 -36.82 42.62
N ASP A 653 -49.22 -36.11 43.31
CA ASP A 653 -47.84 -35.88 42.90
C ASP A 653 -46.97 -37.13 43.13
N ARG A 654 -45.65 -37.00 42.97
CA ARG A 654 -44.71 -38.10 43.23
C ARG A 654 -44.39 -38.33 44.72
N LEU A 655 -44.72 -37.39 45.62
CA LEU A 655 -44.48 -37.49 47.06
C LEU A 655 -45.72 -37.95 47.86
N GLY A 656 -46.90 -37.93 47.24
CA GLY A 656 -48.19 -38.34 47.80
C GLY A 656 -49.15 -37.19 48.10
N GLN A 657 -48.80 -35.92 47.90
CA GLN A 657 -49.74 -34.80 48.04
C GLN A 657 -50.78 -34.89 46.92
N SER A 658 -52.05 -34.66 47.24
CA SER A 658 -53.12 -34.97 46.29
C SER A 658 -54.36 -34.10 46.44
N LEU A 659 -54.91 -33.69 45.30
CA LEU A 659 -56.12 -32.89 45.22
C LEU A 659 -57.22 -33.62 44.45
N VAL A 660 -58.44 -33.59 44.99
CA VAL A 660 -59.64 -34.14 44.33
C VAL A 660 -60.32 -33.03 43.53
N THR A 661 -60.19 -33.08 42.20
CA THR A 661 -60.90 -32.17 41.30
C THR A 661 -62.17 -32.83 40.78
N GLN A 662 -63.32 -32.18 41.00
CA GLN A 662 -64.58 -32.58 40.36
C GLN A 662 -64.65 -32.01 38.94
N LEU A 663 -64.78 -32.90 37.95
CA LEU A 663 -64.95 -32.54 36.53
C LEU A 663 -66.43 -32.54 36.15
N ASP A 664 -66.90 -31.49 35.45
CA ASP A 664 -68.22 -31.42 34.80
C ASP A 664 -68.09 -32.03 33.40
N VAL A 665 -68.47 -33.30 33.26
CA VAL A 665 -68.34 -34.07 32.02
C VAL A 665 -69.65 -34.04 31.26
N MET A 666 -69.65 -33.44 30.07
CA MET A 666 -70.83 -33.30 29.21
C MET A 666 -70.80 -34.31 28.07
N LEU A 667 -71.67 -35.32 28.12
CA LEU A 667 -71.89 -36.27 27.04
C LEU A 667 -73.00 -35.76 26.12
N CYS A 668 -72.64 -35.41 24.89
CA CYS A 668 -73.51 -34.79 23.91
C CYS A 668 -73.55 -35.59 22.59
N ASP A 669 -74.67 -35.46 21.87
CA ASP A 669 -74.76 -35.80 20.46
C ASP A 669 -74.29 -34.60 19.64
N CYS A 670 -73.05 -34.65 19.16
CA CYS A 670 -72.37 -33.56 18.46
C CYS A 670 -71.28 -34.09 17.54
N VAL A 671 -70.84 -33.29 16.57
CA VAL A 671 -69.68 -33.63 15.71
C VAL A 671 -68.45 -32.80 16.10
N THR A 672 -68.66 -31.57 16.60
CA THR A 672 -67.60 -30.74 17.20
C THR A 672 -67.95 -30.42 18.66
N ARG A 673 -66.93 -30.19 19.50
CA ARG A 673 -67.13 -29.86 20.93
C ARG A 673 -68.03 -28.61 21.14
N SER A 674 -68.06 -27.70 20.16
CA SER A 674 -68.89 -26.49 20.12
C SER A 674 -70.40 -26.74 19.93
N ASP A 675 -70.82 -27.89 19.40
CA ASP A 675 -72.24 -28.13 19.09
C ASP A 675 -73.06 -28.61 20.31
N CYS A 676 -72.39 -28.95 21.41
CA CYS A 676 -72.98 -29.49 22.64
C CYS A 676 -73.85 -28.46 23.38
N LYS A 677 -75.17 -28.51 23.15
CA LYS A 677 -76.16 -27.59 23.75
C LYS A 677 -76.72 -28.14 25.06
N ILE A 678 -76.68 -27.33 26.11
CA ILE A 678 -77.16 -27.66 27.46
C ILE A 678 -78.70 -27.71 27.47
N PRO A 679 -79.34 -28.83 27.86
CA PRO A 679 -80.77 -28.85 28.15
C PRO A 679 -81.04 -28.05 29.45
N SER A 680 -81.74 -26.92 29.35
CA SER A 680 -82.12 -26.16 30.53
C SER A 680 -83.28 -26.86 31.28
N PRO A 681 -83.18 -27.05 32.61
CA PRO A 681 -84.27 -27.68 33.37
C PRO A 681 -85.52 -26.78 33.35
N LEU A 682 -86.68 -27.43 33.22
CA LEU A 682 -87.96 -26.79 32.93
C LEU A 682 -88.36 -25.80 34.02
N ARG A 683 -88.15 -24.49 33.79
CA ARG A 683 -88.59 -23.42 34.70
C ARG A 683 -90.11 -23.30 34.67
N THR A 684 -90.78 -23.90 35.66
CA THR A 684 -92.17 -23.59 35.98
C THR A 684 -92.30 -22.11 36.35
N ALA A 685 -93.32 -21.45 35.83
CA ALA A 685 -93.48 -20.01 35.97
C ALA A 685 -93.86 -19.62 37.42
N LYS A 686 -92.93 -18.97 38.13
CA LYS A 686 -93.22 -18.12 39.28
C LYS A 686 -92.71 -16.71 38.96
N GLY A 687 -93.59 -15.73 39.06
CA GLY A 687 -93.34 -14.37 38.58
C GLY A 687 -92.26 -13.62 39.38
N LEU A 688 -91.51 -12.74 38.69
CA LEU A 688 -90.61 -11.81 39.37
C LEU A 688 -91.44 -10.77 40.15
N MET A 689 -91.39 -10.84 41.47
CA MET A 689 -91.67 -9.69 42.32
C MET A 689 -90.41 -8.82 42.37
N LEU A 690 -90.42 -7.70 41.65
CA LEU A 690 -89.29 -6.76 41.64
C LEU A 690 -89.16 -6.11 43.03
N GLY A 691 -88.06 -6.40 43.73
CA GLY A 691 -87.85 -5.92 45.09
C GLY A 691 -87.83 -4.39 45.18
N LYS A 692 -88.44 -3.81 46.23
CA LYS A 692 -88.58 -2.35 46.40
C LYS A 692 -87.26 -1.58 46.24
N TRP A 693 -86.14 -2.16 46.70
CA TRP A 693 -84.80 -1.58 46.57
C TRP A 693 -84.32 -1.43 45.13
N ALA A 694 -84.69 -2.35 44.22
CA ALA A 694 -84.33 -2.24 42.80
C ALA A 694 -85.09 -1.08 42.12
N VAL A 695 -86.37 -0.90 42.44
CA VAL A 695 -87.16 0.26 41.97
C VAL A 695 -86.57 1.57 42.51
N LEU A 696 -86.15 1.58 43.79
CA LEU A 696 -85.56 2.75 44.43
C LEU A 696 -84.18 3.10 43.81
N ALA A 697 -83.35 2.10 43.49
CA ALA A 697 -82.09 2.30 42.77
C ALA A 697 -82.29 2.83 41.34
N ILE A 698 -83.29 2.33 40.61
CA ILE A 698 -83.64 2.82 39.26
C ILE A 698 -84.13 4.27 39.33
N LEU A 699 -84.99 4.62 40.30
CA LEU A 699 -85.45 6.00 40.51
C LEU A 699 -84.30 6.95 40.91
N LEU A 700 -83.36 6.50 41.75
CA LEU A 700 -82.17 7.27 42.12
C LEU A 700 -81.26 7.52 40.91
N GLY A 701 -81.06 6.51 40.06
CA GLY A 701 -80.31 6.63 38.81
C GLY A 701 -80.95 7.62 37.83
N ILE A 702 -82.28 7.56 37.66
CA ILE A 702 -83.03 8.53 36.83
C ILE A 702 -82.91 9.95 37.41
N ALA A 703 -83.02 10.13 38.73
CA ALA A 703 -82.87 11.43 39.37
C ALA A 703 -81.46 12.03 39.17
N LEU A 704 -80.41 11.22 39.34
CA LEU A 704 -79.03 11.64 39.05
C LEU A 704 -78.84 12.05 37.59
N LEU A 705 -79.42 11.29 36.65
CA LEU A 705 -79.32 11.57 35.22
C LEU A 705 -80.05 12.87 34.84
N PHE A 706 -81.18 13.18 35.48
CA PHE A 706 -81.84 14.49 35.36
C PHE A 706 -81.01 15.64 35.96
N CYS A 707 -80.34 15.44 37.10
CA CYS A 707 -79.45 16.47 37.67
C CYS A 707 -78.28 16.80 36.74
N VAL A 708 -77.67 15.80 36.09
CA VAL A 708 -76.58 16.00 35.11
C VAL A 708 -77.09 16.71 33.84
N LEU A 709 -78.31 16.41 33.38
CA LEU A 709 -78.95 17.15 32.30
C LEU A 709 -79.22 18.63 32.67
N PHE A 710 -79.59 18.91 33.92
CA PHE A 710 -79.90 20.28 34.35
C PHE A 710 -78.65 21.16 34.48
N THR A 711 -77.51 20.61 34.91
CA THR A 711 -76.24 21.37 34.95
C THR A 711 -75.68 21.67 33.56
N LEU A 712 -75.89 20.78 32.58
CA LEU A 712 -75.48 20.98 31.19
C LEU A 712 -76.25 22.09 30.45
N VAL A 713 -77.49 22.40 30.86
CA VAL A 713 -78.35 23.38 30.17
C VAL A 713 -78.13 24.82 30.64
N CYS A 714 -77.61 25.04 31.85
CA CYS A 714 -77.41 26.38 32.43
C CYS A 714 -75.93 26.85 32.50
N GLY A 715 -74.98 26.07 31.98
CA GLY A 715 -73.53 26.29 32.16
C GLY A 715 -72.82 27.23 31.16
N ALA A 716 -73.48 28.27 30.64
CA ALA A 716 -73.01 28.99 29.45
C ALA A 716 -72.25 30.31 29.69
N THR A 717 -71.05 30.28 30.30
CA THR A 717 -70.00 31.33 30.14
C THR A 717 -68.62 30.86 30.64
N GLY A 718 -67.53 31.08 29.86
CA GLY A 718 -66.18 31.27 30.42
C GLY A 718 -64.99 30.44 29.86
N ALA A 719 -64.18 31.10 29.02
CA ALA A 719 -62.71 30.99 28.92
C ALA A 719 -61.96 29.71 28.42
N ALA A 720 -61.25 29.91 27.28
CA ALA A 720 -59.80 29.67 27.10
C ALA A 720 -59.20 28.26 26.82
N LYS A 721 -59.26 27.87 25.54
CA LYS A 721 -58.24 27.18 24.70
C LYS A 721 -56.86 26.80 25.32
N LYS A 722 -56.43 25.54 25.10
CA LYS A 722 -55.31 25.15 24.18
C LYS A 722 -55.28 23.62 23.93
N PRO A 723 -54.69 23.13 22.81
CA PRO A 723 -54.83 21.73 22.37
C PRO A 723 -53.65 20.79 22.70
N LYS A 724 -53.89 19.48 22.58
CA LYS A 724 -52.87 18.41 22.42
C LYS A 724 -53.15 17.64 21.12
N VAL A 725 -52.11 17.14 20.45
CA VAL A 725 -52.18 16.07 19.45
C VAL A 725 -50.96 15.16 19.62
N PHE A 726 -51.24 13.88 19.90
CA PHE A 726 -50.58 12.60 19.56
C PHE A 726 -49.09 12.52 19.14
N PRO A 727 -48.45 11.38 19.44
CA PRO A 727 -48.46 10.25 18.50
C PRO A 727 -49.20 9.00 19.02
N ASP A 728 -49.51 8.08 18.10
CA ASP A 728 -49.96 6.71 18.35
C ASP A 728 -48.77 5.77 18.61
N ASP A 729 -49.05 4.56 19.15
CA ASP A 729 -48.03 3.55 19.44
C ASP A 729 -48.56 2.11 19.25
N LEU A 730 -47.63 1.17 18.96
CA LEU A 730 -47.75 -0.31 18.96
C LEU A 730 -48.91 -1.01 18.20
N ALA A 731 -48.56 -1.99 17.35
CA ALA A 731 -48.83 -3.42 17.65
C ALA A 731 -48.31 -4.42 16.58
N GLN A 732 -47.59 -5.45 17.05
CA GLN A 732 -47.50 -6.83 16.48
C GLN A 732 -46.78 -6.99 15.11
N GLN A 733 -46.28 -8.18 14.72
CA GLN A 733 -46.53 -9.55 15.23
C GLN A 733 -45.29 -10.48 15.06
N ASN A 734 -45.15 -11.50 15.92
CA ASN A 734 -44.17 -12.60 15.79
C ASN A 734 -44.79 -13.82 15.10
N LEU A 735 -43.99 -14.69 14.47
CA LEU A 735 -44.19 -16.16 14.49
C LEU A 735 -42.94 -16.93 13.98
N ILE A 736 -42.86 -18.23 14.30
CA ILE A 736 -41.67 -19.09 14.20
C ILE A 736 -42.03 -20.43 13.53
N VAL A 737 -41.14 -20.95 12.67
CA VAL A 737 -41.04 -22.36 12.22
C VAL A 737 -39.54 -22.63 11.91
N SER A 738 -38.99 -23.85 12.03
CA SER A 738 -38.72 -24.66 13.24
C SER A 738 -38.07 -25.98 12.80
N ASN A 739 -36.94 -26.37 13.41
CA ASN A 739 -36.24 -27.67 13.21
C ASN A 739 -35.56 -27.82 11.82
N THR A 740 -34.46 -28.55 11.63
CA THR A 740 -33.50 -29.27 12.52
C THR A 740 -32.08 -28.61 12.37
N GLU A 741 -30.88 -29.16 12.61
CA GLU A 741 -30.35 -30.48 13.04
C GLU A 741 -28.95 -30.31 13.69
N ALA A 742 -28.31 -31.40 14.14
CA ALA A 742 -26.96 -31.43 14.78
C ALA A 742 -26.34 -32.85 14.65
N PRO A 743 -25.13 -33.18 15.17
CA PRO A 743 -24.06 -32.36 15.79
C PRO A 743 -22.64 -32.62 15.19
N GLY A 744 -21.58 -32.05 15.80
CA GLY A 744 -20.19 -32.48 15.52
C GLY A 744 -19.09 -31.58 16.12
N ASP A 745 -18.53 -31.97 17.28
CA ASP A 745 -17.30 -31.40 17.88
C ASP A 745 -16.05 -31.88 17.09
N ASP A 746 -14.85 -31.27 17.11
CA ASP A 746 -14.12 -30.81 18.29
C ASP A 746 -12.86 -29.93 18.01
N LYS A 747 -12.50 -29.08 18.99
CA LYS A 747 -11.18 -28.50 19.39
C LYS A 747 -10.01 -28.13 18.41
N VAL A 748 -9.59 -26.86 18.55
CA VAL A 748 -8.20 -26.35 18.82
C VAL A 748 -7.23 -25.97 17.66
N TYR A 749 -6.77 -24.70 17.74
CA TYR A 749 -5.50 -24.04 17.31
C TYR A 749 -4.38 -24.87 16.60
N SER A 750 -3.55 -24.34 15.67
CA SER A 750 -3.10 -22.95 15.47
C SER A 750 -2.33 -22.67 14.15
N THR A 751 -2.05 -21.38 13.89
CA THR A 751 -0.95 -20.78 13.07
C THR A 751 -0.85 -20.96 11.54
N ASN A 752 -0.64 -19.80 10.89
CA ASN A 752 0.16 -19.53 9.67
C ASN A 752 -0.17 -20.22 8.32
N GLY A 753 -0.56 -19.42 7.31
CA GLY A 753 -0.57 -19.84 5.90
C GLY A 753 -0.96 -18.71 4.92
N PHE A 754 0.01 -18.20 4.15
CA PHE A 754 -0.25 -17.33 2.99
C PHE A 754 -0.79 -18.17 1.81
N THR A 755 -1.80 -17.68 1.08
CA THR A 755 -1.74 -17.44 -0.39
C THR A 755 -3.07 -16.89 -0.94
N THR A 756 -3.02 -16.31 -2.14
CA THR A 756 -4.12 -15.55 -2.78
C THR A 756 -4.41 -16.02 -4.20
N HIS A 757 -5.68 -15.95 -4.61
CA HIS A 757 -6.12 -15.88 -6.01
C HIS A 757 -7.33 -14.92 -6.08
N THR A 758 -7.18 -13.63 -6.46
CA THR A 758 -7.07 -13.03 -7.81
C THR A 758 -8.31 -13.15 -8.73
N ALA A 759 -8.97 -12.00 -8.99
CA ALA A 759 -9.55 -11.62 -10.29
C ALA A 759 -10.01 -10.14 -10.34
N GLY A 760 -9.59 -9.38 -11.38
CA GLY A 760 -10.07 -8.02 -11.72
C GLY A 760 -9.49 -6.86 -10.88
N GLY A 761 -9.00 -5.73 -11.43
CA GLY A 761 -8.87 -5.26 -12.81
C GLY A 761 -9.86 -4.12 -13.15
N PHE A 762 -9.48 -2.94 -13.62
CA PHE A 762 -8.16 -2.37 -14.00
C PHE A 762 -7.89 -1.08 -13.17
N THR A 763 -6.94 -0.15 -13.38
CA THR A 763 -6.02 0.30 -14.47
C THR A 763 -4.84 1.07 -13.78
N GLN A 764 -3.78 1.69 -14.34
CA GLN A 764 -3.27 2.07 -15.68
C GLN A 764 -1.73 2.28 -15.56
N GLY A 765 -1.09 3.20 -16.34
CA GLY A 765 -0.02 4.04 -15.77
C GLY A 765 1.46 3.78 -16.10
N ILE A 766 1.79 3.32 -17.31
CA ILE A 766 3.09 3.47 -18.03
C ILE A 766 4.34 3.91 -17.20
N CYS A 767 5.26 2.97 -16.96
CA CYS A 767 6.68 2.97 -17.39
C CYS A 767 7.57 2.25 -16.36
N SER A 768 8.20 1.14 -16.75
CA SER A 768 9.04 0.36 -15.83
C SER A 768 10.32 -0.11 -16.49
N THR A 769 11.46 0.25 -15.91
CA THR A 769 12.75 -0.38 -16.18
C THR A 769 13.12 -1.24 -14.96
N PRO A 770 13.32 -2.54 -15.14
CA PRO A 770 14.22 -3.27 -14.25
C PRO A 770 15.15 -4.21 -15.03
N GLY A 771 16.46 -3.96 -14.92
CA GLY A 771 17.45 -5.01 -15.15
C GLY A 771 17.41 -5.98 -13.96
N SER A 772 17.20 -7.27 -14.21
CA SER A 772 17.19 -8.29 -13.15
C SER A 772 18.61 -8.83 -12.90
N GLY A 773 18.98 -8.95 -11.63
CA GLY A 773 20.28 -9.48 -11.22
C GLY A 773 20.22 -10.93 -10.75
N VAL A 774 21.05 -11.78 -11.39
CA VAL A 774 21.85 -12.88 -10.82
C VAL A 774 21.19 -13.85 -9.82
N LYS A 775 21.25 -15.15 -10.13
CA LYS A 775 21.55 -16.19 -9.11
C LYS A 775 22.21 -17.45 -9.71
N ASN A 776 22.90 -18.20 -8.85
CA ASN A 776 23.94 -19.17 -9.21
C ASN A 776 23.52 -20.64 -9.00
N GLY A 777 24.24 -21.55 -9.67
CA GLY A 777 24.34 -23.00 -9.43
C GLY A 777 24.84 -23.71 -10.69
N GLY A 778 25.70 -24.73 -10.67
CA GLY A 778 26.48 -25.38 -9.59
C GLY A 778 27.65 -26.17 -10.23
N GLN A 779 28.59 -26.72 -9.44
CA GLN A 779 29.85 -27.28 -9.95
C GLN A 779 29.85 -28.79 -10.23
N GLU A 780 30.98 -29.25 -10.80
CA GLU A 780 31.62 -30.60 -10.75
C GLU A 780 31.50 -31.50 -12.01
N THR A 781 32.50 -32.30 -12.43
CA THR A 781 34.00 -32.33 -12.32
C THR A 781 34.56 -33.29 -13.44
N ILE A 782 35.87 -33.65 -13.43
CA ILE A 782 36.51 -34.82 -14.12
C ILE A 782 36.81 -34.64 -15.65
N GLU A 783 37.99 -34.95 -16.24
CA GLU A 783 39.35 -35.28 -15.72
C GLU A 783 40.51 -34.97 -16.72
N MET A 784 41.74 -35.28 -16.27
CA MET A 784 43.10 -35.11 -16.84
C MET A 784 43.41 -35.62 -18.28
N VAL A 785 44.53 -35.16 -18.90
CA VAL A 785 45.80 -35.96 -19.08
C VAL A 785 46.95 -35.20 -19.81
N LYS A 786 48.19 -35.48 -19.35
CA LYS A 786 49.58 -35.22 -19.81
C LYS A 786 49.88 -34.78 -21.28
N GLY A 787 50.88 -33.89 -21.44
CA GLY A 787 52.28 -34.35 -21.64
C GLY A 787 53.18 -33.83 -22.80
N GLY A 788 54.21 -33.02 -22.48
CA GLY A 788 55.63 -33.32 -22.78
C GLY A 788 56.35 -32.79 -24.04
N GLN A 789 57.51 -32.11 -23.81
CA GLN A 789 58.75 -32.04 -24.64
C GLN A 789 58.71 -31.24 -25.99
N THR A 790 59.77 -30.59 -26.51
CA THR A 790 61.15 -30.18 -26.06
C THR A 790 61.80 -29.20 -27.09
N ILE A 791 62.73 -28.30 -26.67
CA ILE A 791 63.99 -27.83 -27.35
C ILE A 791 63.86 -27.20 -28.78
N GLU A 792 64.48 -26.09 -29.22
CA GLU A 792 65.26 -24.92 -28.72
C GLU A 792 65.19 -23.82 -29.85
N SER A 793 65.92 -22.70 -29.98
CA SER A 793 67.11 -22.02 -29.36
C SER A 793 66.91 -20.47 -29.54
N CYS A 794 67.71 -19.43 -29.19
CA CYS A 794 69.04 -19.12 -28.61
C CYS A 794 69.97 -18.26 -29.53
N GLN A 795 69.88 -16.92 -29.45
CA GLN A 795 70.90 -15.86 -29.74
C GLN A 795 70.26 -14.46 -29.49
N GLU A 796 70.90 -13.37 -29.03
CA GLU A 796 72.30 -13.10 -28.62
C GLU A 796 72.38 -11.91 -27.58
N ALA A 797 73.58 -11.38 -27.27
CA ALA A 797 73.91 -10.39 -26.20
C ALA A 797 73.67 -8.89 -26.58
N GLY A 798 73.86 -7.84 -25.75
CA GLY A 798 74.20 -7.65 -24.32
C GLY A 798 74.96 -6.33 -24.02
N HIS A 799 75.17 -5.96 -22.73
CA HIS A 799 76.08 -4.87 -22.21
C HIS A 799 75.71 -3.38 -22.51
N HIS A 800 76.16 -2.29 -21.82
CA HIS A 800 76.64 -2.03 -20.43
C HIS A 800 76.63 -0.49 -20.10
N HIS A 801 77.18 -0.08 -18.93
CA HIS A 801 77.61 1.28 -18.47
C HIS A 801 76.64 2.21 -17.68
N THR A 802 77.14 3.26 -17.00
CA THR A 802 77.69 3.27 -15.60
C THR A 802 78.12 4.68 -15.10
N LEU A 803 77.90 4.97 -13.80
CA LEU A 803 78.70 5.82 -12.86
C LEU A 803 78.78 7.38 -12.94
N GLY A 804 78.80 8.00 -11.74
CA GLY A 804 79.36 9.36 -11.43
C GLY A 804 78.33 10.50 -11.25
N SER A 805 78.12 11.25 -10.14
CA SER A 805 78.75 11.50 -8.82
C SER A 805 79.59 12.78 -8.64
N CYS A 806 79.09 13.78 -7.88
CA CYS A 806 79.83 14.56 -6.84
C CYS A 806 79.05 15.76 -6.20
N LYS A 807 79.12 15.86 -4.85
CA LYS A 807 79.36 17.04 -3.94
C LYS A 807 78.63 18.39 -4.19
N GLY A 808 78.24 19.20 -3.18
CA GLY A 808 78.35 19.24 -1.70
C GLY A 808 78.12 20.70 -1.20
N GLY A 809 78.02 21.08 0.09
CA GLY A 809 77.95 20.40 1.40
C GLY A 809 78.14 21.38 2.59
N GLY A 810 77.71 21.00 3.81
CA GLY A 810 78.01 21.70 5.10
C GLY A 810 76.87 22.57 5.71
N GLN A 811 76.77 22.77 7.05
CA GLN A 811 77.54 22.16 8.17
C GLN A 811 76.92 22.44 9.58
N HIS A 812 77.21 21.55 10.57
CA HIS A 812 77.21 21.74 12.05
C HIS A 812 75.86 21.92 12.83
N THR A 813 75.68 21.45 14.09
CA THR A 813 76.52 20.63 15.04
C THR A 813 75.69 19.93 16.15
N LEU A 814 76.08 18.68 16.50
CA LEU A 814 76.09 18.02 17.85
C LEU A 814 74.76 17.87 18.66
N ASP A 815 74.59 16.90 19.59
CA ASP A 815 75.56 16.04 20.30
C ASP A 815 75.08 14.57 20.51
N SER A 816 75.86 13.65 21.13
CA SER A 816 75.62 12.17 21.09
C SER A 816 76.36 11.34 22.16
N CYS A 817 76.08 10.06 22.51
CA CYS A 817 74.92 9.13 22.44
C CYS A 817 75.24 7.80 23.20
N ARG A 818 74.25 7.10 23.81
CA ARG A 818 74.31 5.68 24.32
C ARG A 818 72.89 5.19 24.72
N GLY A 819 72.48 3.92 24.59
CA GLY A 819 73.11 2.71 24.04
C GLY A 819 72.08 1.57 23.83
N GLY A 820 72.50 0.40 23.32
CA GLY A 820 71.62 -0.77 23.04
C GLY A 820 71.20 -1.60 24.28
N GLN A 821 70.61 -2.79 24.14
CA GLN A 821 70.62 -3.69 22.98
C GLN A 821 69.42 -4.69 22.96
N VAL A 822 69.12 -5.17 21.74
CA VAL A 822 68.21 -6.27 21.31
C VAL A 822 67.86 -7.36 22.33
N GLU A 823 66.57 -7.70 22.41
CA GLU A 823 66.13 -9.11 22.46
C GLU A 823 64.75 -9.27 21.79
N ALA A 824 64.61 -10.23 20.87
CA ALA A 824 63.36 -10.62 20.21
C ALA A 824 63.55 -11.95 19.48
N ASP A 825 62.64 -12.92 19.65
CA ASP A 825 62.47 -14.01 18.69
C ASP A 825 61.03 -14.58 18.68
N ASN A 826 60.70 -15.39 17.68
CA ASN A 826 59.34 -15.64 17.21
C ASN A 826 58.67 -16.93 17.72
N CYS A 827 57.34 -16.91 17.68
CA CYS A 827 56.46 -18.06 17.83
C CYS A 827 56.66 -19.13 16.74
N ARG A 828 56.24 -20.38 17.00
CA ARG A 828 55.65 -21.27 15.96
C ARG A 828 54.79 -22.42 16.56
N TYR A 829 53.63 -22.64 15.94
CA TYR A 829 52.76 -23.85 15.93
C TYR A 829 52.55 -24.68 17.22
N ALA A 830 51.41 -24.61 17.92
CA ALA A 830 50.07 -25.17 17.59
C ALA A 830 49.78 -26.60 18.13
N TYR A 831 48.48 -26.88 18.29
CA TYR A 831 47.76 -28.15 18.51
C TYR A 831 47.34 -28.60 19.94
N SER A 832 46.01 -28.71 20.08
CA SER A 832 45.18 -29.57 20.96
C SER A 832 45.42 -29.70 22.46
N ASP A 833 44.35 -29.46 23.22
CA ASP A 833 44.11 -30.00 24.57
C ASP A 833 44.19 -31.53 24.62
N TRP A 834 44.56 -32.10 25.78
CA TRP A 834 43.74 -33.03 26.58
C TRP A 834 44.36 -33.19 27.99
N ASN A 835 43.51 -33.34 29.00
CA ASN A 835 43.80 -33.54 30.44
C ASN A 835 44.57 -34.88 30.74
N PRO A 836 45.14 -35.15 31.95
CA PRO A 836 44.62 -34.72 33.27
C PRO A 836 45.59 -34.53 34.49
N LEU A 837 44.97 -34.10 35.61
CA LEU A 837 45.24 -34.44 37.03
C LEU A 837 46.46 -33.89 37.83
N GLU A 838 46.17 -33.59 39.11
CA GLU A 838 47.04 -33.58 40.31
C GLU A 838 48.20 -32.53 40.36
N ASP A 839 48.49 -31.84 41.48
CA ASP A 839 47.84 -31.80 42.81
C ASP A 839 48.13 -30.44 43.54
N THR A 840 47.73 -30.33 44.82
CA THR A 840 47.99 -29.22 45.79
C THR A 840 49.39 -28.55 45.68
N ILE A 841 49.59 -27.26 46.04
CA ILE A 841 49.09 -26.48 47.21
C ILE A 841 48.70 -25.05 46.82
#